data_AF-A0AAV0PTC0-F1
#
_entry.id   AF-A0AAV0PTC0-F1
#
_cell.length_a   1.000
_cell.length_b   1.000
_cell.length_c   1.000
_cell.angle_alpha   90.00
_cell.angle_beta   90.00
_cell.angle_gamma   90.00
#
_symmetry.space_group_name_H-M   'P 1'
#
loop_
_entity.id
_entity.type
_entity.pdbx_description
1 polymer ?
#
loop_
_entity_poly.entity_id
_entity_poly.type
_entity_poly.pdbx_seq_one_letter_code
_entity_poly.pdbx_strand_id
1 'polypeptide(L)'
;MKELLRKEVVELSVSPYDTAWVAMVGLGRDQQPRFPQCLRWVAENQQADGSWASHPAGADPLLVKDSLSSTLASVLALRSWGVADELVHRGLDFIRCNAWAATDKKQRTPIGYDIIFPGMMESAAALGLNLPFHPSAFQAMLQNRDLLLQRASGKRADVAFAAEGLATTTRFNGGGGQWQEVLREHQRKNGSLFNSPSATAAALLHLHDDHNSLAYLDSVLSAYDNSPAVPAIFPLDLFSRLDMVDNVVKLGIQQYFRREITLILDHVYKCWIQRDEELFSDIGCLAKGFRLLRLNGYHVSSEVFEGLDRKEDYFKSVLTQYKSNDTILELYKASLITTLLPSEPILDGIKDWTSSYLRQTSLSHNDSDQDQRLAQEVEYALRFAYASLERIENRLSIETADVDNHVKLLKTSYSLSNAGNKDWLEFAVDDFNKCQSLQRKELEVLERWVKDYRIEELKFARQKHAEARSSWAKNTVLVTLVDDLFDVGGSEEELLNLIDLVKAWHGHESIGFCSEKVEIIFKAVYDATNEYVAKASLVQGRCVKHHFMDMWLVLLDCMWQEYVRGRDQIIPTMEEYIATGYVSVALGPVILVPMYFLGCNLSEKAMRSKEYDDLFMHVSVIARLLNDLATIGREIAQGKENSLALGMMQGSGKVTEEEARREIQRMIEKHRKELLRMVVLKEGDEGSVVPRAVKEVFWQTSKIVHMFYMSKDGFSSPHEMVAAIDSVIHKPIVLPHQHHHHHDST
;
A
#
# COMPACT_ATOMS: atom_id res chain seq x y z
N MET A 1 3.15 15.44 -14.79
CA MET A 1 2.99 15.22 -13.32
C MET A 1 1.86 16.04 -12.68
N LYS A 2 2.08 17.22 -12.07
CA LYS A 2 1.07 17.87 -11.18
C LYS A 2 -0.31 18.13 -11.78
N GLU A 3 -0.40 18.40 -13.06
CA GLU A 3 -1.68 18.64 -13.75
C GLU A 3 -2.50 17.35 -13.91
N LEU A 4 -1.84 16.19 -14.01
CA LEU A 4 -2.49 14.87 -14.09
C LEU A 4 -3.28 14.60 -12.80
N LEU A 5 -2.68 14.86 -11.64
CA LEU A 5 -3.34 14.76 -10.32
C LEU A 5 -4.45 15.82 -10.09
N ARG A 6 -4.60 16.79 -11.00
CA ARG A 6 -5.64 17.84 -10.94
C ARG A 6 -6.74 17.66 -11.97
N LYS A 7 -6.59 16.75 -12.95
CA LYS A 7 -7.70 16.33 -13.80
C LYS A 7 -8.74 15.61 -12.92
N GLU A 8 -10.00 16.01 -13.04
CA GLU A 8 -11.11 15.35 -12.31
C GLU A 8 -11.61 14.11 -13.06
N VAL A 9 -11.58 14.15 -14.39
CA VAL A 9 -11.87 13.03 -15.30
C VAL A 9 -10.56 12.41 -15.79
N VAL A 10 -10.48 11.09 -15.82
CA VAL A 10 -9.28 10.33 -16.19
C VAL A 10 -9.45 9.68 -17.56
N GLU A 11 -8.63 10.09 -18.53
CA GLU A 11 -8.61 9.49 -19.88
C GLU A 11 -8.17 8.01 -19.84
N LEU A 12 -9.06 7.16 -20.36
CA LEU A 12 -8.89 5.73 -20.56
C LEU A 12 -8.68 5.42 -22.04
N SER A 13 -7.96 4.34 -22.34
CA SER A 13 -7.87 3.80 -23.70
C SER A 13 -9.24 3.34 -24.21
N VAL A 14 -9.50 3.60 -25.50
CA VAL A 14 -10.66 3.04 -26.22
C VAL A 14 -10.63 1.51 -26.19
N SER A 15 -11.79 0.90 -25.92
CA SER A 15 -12.02 -0.54 -26.08
C SER A 15 -12.67 -0.78 -27.44
N PRO A 16 -12.00 -1.48 -28.39
CA PRO A 16 -12.60 -1.79 -29.69
C PRO A 16 -13.82 -2.72 -29.56
N TYR A 17 -13.77 -3.63 -28.59
CA TYR A 17 -14.86 -4.53 -28.21
C TYR A 17 -16.12 -3.78 -27.78
N ASP A 18 -16.02 -2.91 -26.76
CA ASP A 18 -17.16 -2.15 -26.25
C ASP A 18 -17.71 -1.20 -27.33
N THR A 19 -16.82 -0.57 -28.11
CA THR A 19 -17.21 0.30 -29.22
C THR A 19 -17.97 -0.47 -30.31
N ALA A 20 -17.61 -1.72 -30.58
CA ALA A 20 -18.36 -2.59 -31.48
C ALA A 20 -19.74 -2.99 -30.92
N TRP A 21 -19.86 -3.26 -29.61
CA TRP A 21 -21.17 -3.49 -28.99
C TRP A 21 -22.08 -2.26 -29.04
N VAL A 22 -21.55 -1.07 -28.73
CA VAL A 22 -22.27 0.20 -28.85
C VAL A 22 -22.66 0.49 -30.31
N ALA A 23 -21.79 0.16 -31.27
CA ALA A 23 -22.07 0.31 -32.70
C ALA A 23 -23.22 -0.58 -33.21
N MET A 24 -23.55 -1.69 -32.54
CA MET A 24 -24.69 -2.55 -32.90
C MET A 24 -26.06 -1.99 -32.46
N VAL A 25 -26.11 -1.05 -31.52
CA VAL A 25 -27.38 -0.52 -30.99
C VAL A 25 -28.13 0.28 -32.07
N GLY A 26 -29.37 -0.14 -32.38
CA GLY A 26 -30.22 0.48 -33.41
C GLY A 26 -31.25 1.49 -32.87
N LEU A 27 -31.86 2.26 -33.78
CA LEU A 27 -32.96 3.20 -33.50
C LEU A 27 -34.32 2.48 -33.52
N GLY A 28 -34.66 1.81 -32.42
CA GLY A 28 -35.97 1.17 -32.24
C GLY A 28 -36.19 0.04 -33.26
N ARG A 29 -37.13 0.23 -34.21
CA ARG A 29 -37.42 -0.73 -35.29
C ARG A 29 -36.78 -0.35 -36.64
N ASP A 30 -36.16 0.83 -36.74
CA ASP A 30 -35.57 1.29 -37.99
C ASP A 30 -34.14 0.75 -38.17
N GLN A 31 -33.79 0.44 -39.42
CA GLN A 31 -32.48 -0.13 -39.79
C GLN A 31 -31.38 0.94 -39.83
N GLN A 32 -31.18 1.67 -38.73
CA GLN A 32 -30.12 2.66 -38.57
C GLN A 32 -29.45 2.57 -37.18
N PRO A 33 -28.12 2.71 -37.08
CA PRO A 33 -27.40 2.71 -35.81
C PRO A 33 -27.72 3.97 -35.00
N ARG A 34 -27.92 3.80 -33.69
CA ARG A 34 -28.08 4.88 -32.70
C ARG A 34 -26.76 5.62 -32.41
N PHE A 35 -25.63 4.98 -32.68
CA PHE A 35 -24.28 5.51 -32.48
C PHE A 35 -23.43 5.36 -33.76
N PRO A 36 -23.76 6.07 -34.86
CA PRO A 36 -23.05 5.95 -36.14
C PRO A 36 -21.57 6.33 -36.06
N GLN A 37 -21.17 7.13 -35.06
CA GLN A 37 -19.77 7.44 -34.75
C GLN A 37 -18.97 6.20 -34.33
N CYS A 38 -19.57 5.29 -33.54
CA CYS A 38 -18.91 4.05 -33.11
C CYS A 38 -18.75 3.08 -34.28
N LEU A 39 -19.78 2.96 -35.13
CA LEU A 39 -19.70 2.12 -36.34
C LEU A 39 -18.63 2.65 -37.32
N ARG A 40 -18.53 3.97 -37.48
CA ARG A 40 -17.46 4.59 -38.27
C ARG A 40 -16.08 4.30 -37.66
N TRP A 41 -15.92 4.48 -36.35
CA TRP A 41 -14.65 4.20 -35.67
C TRP A 41 -14.21 2.74 -35.88
N VAL A 42 -15.12 1.76 -35.76
CA VAL A 42 -14.81 0.35 -36.04
C VAL A 42 -14.33 0.17 -37.48
N ALA A 43 -14.99 0.79 -38.47
CA ALA A 43 -14.56 0.72 -39.87
C ALA A 43 -13.19 1.40 -40.15
N GLU A 44 -12.83 2.43 -39.38
CA GLU A 44 -11.61 3.22 -39.57
C GLU A 44 -10.39 2.69 -38.80
N ASN A 45 -10.57 1.81 -37.80
CA ASN A 45 -9.53 1.40 -36.84
C ASN A 45 -9.15 -0.11 -36.89
N GLN A 46 -9.33 -0.78 -38.04
CA GLN A 46 -8.80 -2.15 -38.22
C GLN A 46 -7.27 -2.12 -38.37
N GLN A 47 -6.57 -2.92 -37.57
CA GLN A 47 -5.11 -3.05 -37.60
C GLN A 47 -4.59 -3.67 -38.91
N ALA A 48 -3.29 -3.55 -39.17
CA ALA A 48 -2.64 -4.08 -40.38
C ALA A 48 -2.76 -5.61 -40.53
N ASP A 49 -2.78 -6.34 -39.42
CA ASP A 49 -2.94 -7.80 -39.36
C ASP A 49 -4.41 -8.28 -39.49
N GLY A 50 -5.36 -7.35 -39.57
CA GLY A 50 -6.80 -7.64 -39.62
C GLY A 50 -7.50 -7.65 -38.26
N SER A 51 -6.76 -7.50 -37.15
CA SER A 51 -7.35 -7.44 -35.82
C SER A 51 -8.01 -6.09 -35.50
N TRP A 52 -8.79 -6.07 -34.41
CA TRP A 52 -9.09 -4.86 -33.65
C TRP A 52 -8.51 -5.00 -32.24
N ALA A 53 -7.19 -5.16 -32.13
CA ALA A 53 -6.51 -5.15 -30.83
C ALA A 53 -6.41 -3.72 -30.26
N SER A 54 -6.61 -3.56 -28.94
CA SER A 54 -6.46 -2.29 -28.22
C SER A 54 -5.00 -1.79 -28.17
N HIS A 55 -4.05 -2.65 -28.51
CA HIS A 55 -2.62 -2.41 -28.55
C HIS A 55 -2.05 -2.81 -29.92
N PRO A 56 -0.89 -2.26 -30.34
CA PRO A 56 -0.24 -2.66 -31.59
C PRO A 56 0.01 -4.16 -31.65
N ALA A 57 -0.17 -4.76 -32.83
CA ALA A 57 0.01 -6.19 -33.05
C ALA A 57 1.41 -6.66 -32.60
N GLY A 58 1.45 -7.52 -31.58
CA GLY A 58 2.68 -8.03 -30.98
C GLY A 58 3.16 -7.35 -29.68
N ALA A 59 2.42 -6.36 -29.13
CA ALA A 59 2.83 -5.64 -27.92
C ALA A 59 2.84 -6.51 -26.64
N ASP A 60 1.86 -7.39 -26.44
CA ASP A 60 1.87 -8.45 -25.41
C ASP A 60 1.45 -9.78 -26.06
N PRO A 61 2.34 -10.79 -26.16
CA PRO A 61 2.03 -12.07 -26.78
C PRO A 61 1.03 -12.94 -25.99
N LEU A 62 0.62 -12.52 -24.80
CA LEU A 62 -0.35 -13.21 -23.95
C LEU A 62 -1.78 -12.63 -24.05
N LEU A 63 -2.00 -11.54 -24.80
CA LEU A 63 -3.31 -10.89 -25.01
C LEU A 63 -4.02 -11.28 -26.31
N VAL A 64 -3.72 -12.46 -26.89
CA VAL A 64 -4.35 -12.89 -28.14
C VAL A 64 -5.85 -13.18 -27.95
N LYS A 65 -6.29 -13.61 -26.76
CA LYS A 65 -7.73 -13.77 -26.42
C LYS A 65 -8.51 -12.47 -26.39
N ASP A 66 -7.88 -11.39 -25.93
CA ASP A 66 -8.44 -10.03 -25.96
C ASP A 66 -8.58 -9.55 -27.41
N SER A 67 -7.51 -9.71 -28.20
CA SER A 67 -7.49 -9.39 -29.64
C SER A 67 -8.55 -10.19 -30.42
N LEU A 68 -8.73 -11.49 -30.13
CA LEU A 68 -9.76 -12.34 -30.70
C LEU A 68 -11.18 -11.85 -30.35
N SER A 69 -11.41 -11.47 -29.10
CA SER A 69 -12.72 -11.01 -28.62
C SER A 69 -13.11 -9.69 -29.28
N SER A 70 -12.19 -8.71 -29.29
CA SER A 70 -12.38 -7.40 -29.92
C SER A 70 -12.54 -7.49 -31.44
N THR A 71 -11.81 -8.38 -32.10
CA THR A 71 -11.96 -8.65 -33.55
C THR A 71 -13.31 -9.29 -33.86
N LEU A 72 -13.75 -10.28 -33.08
CA LEU A 72 -15.04 -10.95 -33.31
C LEU A 72 -16.22 -10.00 -33.08
N ALA A 73 -16.19 -9.18 -32.02
CA ALA A 73 -17.20 -8.14 -31.79
C ALA A 73 -17.25 -7.12 -32.94
N SER A 74 -16.10 -6.67 -33.43
CA SER A 74 -16.00 -5.73 -34.56
C SER A 74 -16.55 -6.32 -35.86
N VAL A 75 -16.24 -7.59 -36.13
CA VAL A 75 -16.81 -8.35 -37.27
C VAL A 75 -18.33 -8.48 -37.15
N LEU A 76 -18.87 -8.75 -35.95
CA LEU A 76 -20.31 -8.80 -35.70
C LEU A 76 -20.98 -7.43 -35.95
N ALA A 77 -20.36 -6.34 -35.51
CA ALA A 77 -20.90 -4.99 -35.69
C ALA A 77 -20.98 -4.58 -37.17
N LEU A 78 -19.90 -4.76 -37.93
CA LEU A 78 -19.89 -4.50 -39.38
C LEU A 78 -20.89 -5.38 -40.13
N ARG A 79 -20.96 -6.68 -39.76
CA ARG A 79 -21.88 -7.63 -40.39
C ARG A 79 -23.35 -7.32 -40.11
N SER A 80 -23.68 -6.88 -38.90
CA SER A 80 -25.07 -6.58 -38.48
C SER A 80 -25.68 -5.43 -39.28
N TRP A 81 -24.86 -4.48 -39.74
CA TRP A 81 -25.26 -3.38 -40.61
C TRP A 81 -25.03 -3.63 -42.11
N GLY A 82 -24.44 -4.78 -42.48
CA GLY A 82 -24.15 -5.13 -43.89
C GLY A 82 -23.11 -4.21 -44.54
N VAL A 83 -22.11 -3.74 -43.79
CA VAL A 83 -21.09 -2.78 -44.26
C VAL A 83 -19.68 -3.35 -44.22
N ALA A 84 -18.81 -2.82 -45.08
CA ALA A 84 -17.36 -3.05 -45.08
C ALA A 84 -16.94 -4.54 -45.11
N ASP A 85 -17.52 -5.34 -46.02
CA ASP A 85 -17.24 -6.78 -46.15
C ASP A 85 -15.73 -7.11 -46.28
N GLU A 86 -14.89 -6.24 -46.86
CA GLU A 86 -13.43 -6.46 -46.92
C GLU A 86 -12.79 -6.51 -45.53
N LEU A 87 -13.18 -5.61 -44.63
CA LEU A 87 -12.70 -5.59 -43.25
C LEU A 87 -13.20 -6.82 -42.47
N VAL A 88 -14.43 -7.26 -42.74
CA VAL A 88 -15.01 -8.50 -42.21
C VAL A 88 -14.18 -9.72 -42.62
N HIS A 89 -13.80 -9.83 -43.90
CA HIS A 89 -12.93 -10.92 -44.37
C HIS A 89 -11.55 -10.88 -43.70
N ARG A 90 -10.91 -9.70 -43.60
CA ARG A 90 -9.63 -9.53 -42.89
C ARG A 90 -9.71 -9.92 -41.40
N GLY A 91 -10.82 -9.61 -40.74
CA GLY A 91 -11.06 -9.99 -39.34
C GLY A 91 -11.24 -11.51 -39.15
N LEU A 92 -11.98 -12.17 -40.05
CA LEU A 92 -12.12 -13.63 -40.06
C LEU A 92 -10.78 -14.32 -40.36
N ASP A 93 -9.95 -13.74 -41.22
CA ASP A 93 -8.60 -14.22 -41.51
C ASP A 93 -7.66 -14.10 -40.30
N PHE A 94 -7.70 -12.98 -39.54
CA PHE A 94 -6.99 -12.86 -38.26
C PHE A 94 -7.44 -13.92 -37.25
N ILE A 95 -8.76 -14.11 -37.10
CA ILE A 95 -9.32 -15.12 -36.19
C ILE A 95 -8.88 -16.54 -36.61
N ARG A 96 -8.78 -16.83 -37.91
CA ARG A 96 -8.26 -18.12 -38.43
C ARG A 96 -6.82 -18.34 -38.02
N CYS A 97 -5.96 -17.34 -38.20
CA CYS A 97 -4.54 -17.43 -37.85
C CYS A 97 -4.30 -17.56 -36.34
N ASN A 98 -5.21 -17.03 -35.51
CA ASN A 98 -5.07 -16.99 -34.05
C ASN A 98 -5.99 -17.95 -33.29
N ALA A 99 -6.74 -18.81 -33.98
CA ALA A 99 -7.67 -19.77 -33.37
C ALA A 99 -7.04 -20.72 -32.32
N TRP A 100 -5.72 -20.92 -32.38
CA TRP A 100 -4.94 -21.68 -31.39
C TRP A 100 -5.00 -21.07 -29.98
N ALA A 101 -5.05 -19.74 -29.88
CA ALA A 101 -5.02 -19.02 -28.61
C ALA A 101 -6.34 -19.09 -27.84
N ALA A 102 -7.44 -19.38 -28.55
CA ALA A 102 -8.79 -19.31 -28.00
C ALA A 102 -9.03 -20.27 -26.83
N THR A 103 -8.32 -21.40 -26.80
CA THR A 103 -8.39 -22.43 -25.75
C THR A 103 -7.05 -22.69 -25.04
N ASP A 104 -5.99 -21.95 -25.37
CA ASP A 104 -4.70 -22.07 -24.67
C ASP A 104 -4.83 -21.53 -23.24
N LYS A 105 -4.30 -22.29 -22.26
CA LYS A 105 -4.29 -21.90 -20.85
C LYS A 105 -3.18 -20.91 -20.50
N LYS A 106 -2.16 -20.75 -21.35
CA LYS A 106 -1.07 -19.78 -21.15
C LYS A 106 -1.46 -18.34 -21.51
N GLN A 107 -2.46 -18.18 -22.39
CA GLN A 107 -2.99 -16.88 -22.78
C GLN A 107 -3.81 -16.25 -21.65
N ARG A 108 -3.51 -14.99 -21.31
CA ARG A 108 -4.26 -14.19 -20.32
C ARG A 108 -5.74 -14.19 -20.72
N THR A 109 -6.61 -14.56 -19.79
CA THR A 109 -8.03 -14.82 -20.07
C THR A 109 -8.87 -13.63 -19.61
N PRO A 110 -9.55 -12.90 -20.51
CA PRO A 110 -10.41 -11.79 -20.12
C PRO A 110 -11.57 -12.24 -19.22
N ILE A 111 -12.05 -11.34 -18.37
CA ILE A 111 -13.04 -11.65 -17.35
C ILE A 111 -14.40 -11.93 -18.01
N GLY A 112 -14.88 -13.17 -17.85
CA GLY A 112 -16.10 -13.65 -18.51
C GLY A 112 -15.88 -14.26 -19.91
N TYR A 113 -14.64 -14.30 -20.43
CA TYR A 113 -14.31 -14.81 -21.77
C TYR A 113 -14.94 -16.18 -22.10
N ASP A 114 -14.87 -17.15 -21.17
CA ASP A 114 -15.44 -18.50 -21.33
C ASP A 114 -16.98 -18.52 -21.48
N ILE A 115 -17.66 -17.39 -21.25
CA ILE A 115 -19.10 -17.21 -21.48
C ILE A 115 -19.33 -16.30 -22.71
N ILE A 116 -18.61 -15.18 -22.75
CA ILE A 116 -18.73 -14.10 -23.74
C ILE A 116 -18.33 -14.58 -25.14
N PHE A 117 -17.11 -15.11 -25.29
CA PHE A 117 -16.56 -15.46 -26.60
C PHE A 117 -17.37 -16.58 -27.29
N PRO A 118 -17.79 -17.68 -26.62
CA PRO A 118 -18.63 -18.70 -27.24
C PRO A 118 -20.03 -18.20 -27.64
N GLY A 119 -20.61 -17.23 -26.91
CA GLY A 119 -21.87 -16.57 -27.28
C GLY A 119 -21.75 -15.69 -28.53
N MET A 120 -20.64 -14.96 -28.67
CA MET A 120 -20.33 -14.24 -29.92
C MET A 120 -20.12 -15.21 -31.10
N MET A 121 -19.59 -16.42 -30.86
CA MET A 121 -19.45 -17.44 -31.90
C MET A 121 -20.81 -18.00 -32.37
N GLU A 122 -21.76 -18.23 -31.46
CA GLU A 122 -23.16 -18.54 -31.85
C GLU A 122 -23.80 -17.39 -32.64
N SER A 123 -23.54 -16.15 -32.22
CA SER A 123 -24.06 -14.94 -32.89
C SER A 123 -23.55 -14.83 -34.33
N ALA A 124 -22.27 -15.11 -34.55
CA ALA A 124 -21.65 -15.10 -35.87
C ALA A 124 -22.26 -16.18 -36.79
N ALA A 125 -22.46 -17.40 -36.26
CA ALA A 125 -23.11 -18.47 -37.00
C ALA A 125 -24.57 -18.13 -37.38
N ALA A 126 -25.31 -17.46 -36.50
CA ALA A 126 -26.67 -16.99 -36.77
C ALA A 126 -26.72 -15.88 -37.87
N LEU A 127 -25.69 -15.04 -37.96
CA LEU A 127 -25.51 -14.04 -39.04
C LEU A 127 -24.90 -14.63 -40.34
N GLY A 128 -24.76 -15.96 -40.42
CA GLY A 128 -24.24 -16.67 -41.59
C GLY A 128 -22.72 -16.53 -41.81
N LEU A 129 -21.96 -16.17 -40.76
CA LEU A 129 -20.50 -16.12 -40.82
C LEU A 129 -19.89 -17.50 -40.55
N ASN A 130 -19.12 -18.01 -41.51
CA ASN A 130 -18.36 -19.26 -41.35
C ASN A 130 -17.11 -19.02 -40.51
N LEU A 131 -17.21 -19.23 -39.19
CA LEU A 131 -16.06 -19.07 -38.30
C LEU A 131 -15.01 -20.18 -38.50
N PRO A 132 -13.70 -19.85 -38.45
CA PRO A 132 -12.61 -20.75 -38.84
C PRO A 132 -12.18 -21.75 -37.74
N PHE A 133 -13.10 -22.17 -36.87
CA PHE A 133 -12.82 -23.11 -35.77
C PHE A 133 -13.22 -24.54 -36.12
N HIS A 134 -12.46 -25.52 -35.66
CA HIS A 134 -12.84 -26.93 -35.80
C HIS A 134 -14.14 -27.21 -35.01
N PRO A 135 -15.15 -27.90 -35.57
CA PRO A 135 -16.47 -28.03 -34.94
C PRO A 135 -16.43 -28.60 -33.51
N SER A 136 -15.56 -29.55 -33.22
CA SER A 136 -15.40 -30.10 -31.86
C SER A 136 -14.82 -29.10 -30.86
N ALA A 137 -13.96 -28.18 -31.29
CA ALA A 137 -13.39 -27.13 -30.43
C ALA A 137 -14.46 -26.07 -30.10
N PHE A 138 -15.24 -25.65 -31.10
CA PHE A 138 -16.39 -24.76 -30.88
C PHE A 138 -17.41 -25.40 -29.92
N GLN A 139 -17.79 -26.66 -30.14
CA GLN A 139 -18.76 -27.33 -29.28
C GLN A 139 -18.22 -27.59 -27.85
N ALA A 140 -16.92 -27.83 -27.68
CA ALA A 140 -16.29 -27.92 -26.36
C ALA A 140 -16.34 -26.59 -25.59
N MET A 141 -16.13 -25.46 -26.27
CA MET A 141 -16.27 -24.12 -25.65
C MET A 141 -17.71 -23.84 -25.22
N LEU A 142 -18.71 -24.20 -26.03
CA LEU A 142 -20.13 -24.09 -25.66
C LEU A 142 -20.50 -24.99 -24.46
N GLN A 143 -19.98 -26.22 -24.43
CA GLN A 143 -20.15 -27.11 -23.28
C GLN A 143 -19.51 -26.55 -22.00
N ASN A 144 -18.36 -25.88 -22.10
CA ASN A 144 -17.73 -25.21 -20.96
C ASN A 144 -18.60 -24.05 -20.43
N ARG A 145 -19.08 -23.16 -21.31
CA ARG A 145 -20.03 -22.08 -20.96
C ARG A 145 -21.25 -22.65 -20.23
N ASP A 146 -21.93 -23.62 -20.84
CA ASP A 146 -23.19 -24.14 -20.32
C ASP A 146 -23.00 -24.85 -18.96
N LEU A 147 -21.80 -25.38 -18.68
CA LEU A 147 -21.39 -25.98 -17.41
C LEU A 147 -21.01 -24.93 -16.36
N LEU A 148 -20.36 -23.83 -16.75
CA LEU A 148 -20.11 -22.67 -15.89
C LEU A 148 -21.44 -22.04 -15.43
N LEU A 149 -22.40 -21.87 -16.34
CA LEU A 149 -23.73 -21.33 -16.03
C LEU A 149 -24.50 -22.22 -15.04
N GLN A 150 -24.40 -23.54 -15.16
CA GLN A 150 -24.98 -24.47 -14.19
C GLN A 150 -24.35 -24.35 -12.80
N ARG A 151 -23.02 -24.20 -12.72
CA ARG A 151 -22.29 -23.95 -11.46
C ARG A 151 -22.61 -22.58 -10.86
N ALA A 152 -22.89 -21.58 -11.69
CA ALA A 152 -23.21 -20.21 -11.28
C ALA A 152 -24.68 -20.00 -10.86
N SER A 153 -25.47 -21.07 -10.74
CA SER A 153 -26.87 -21.02 -10.26
C SER A 153 -27.07 -20.40 -8.87
N GLY A 154 -26.00 -20.31 -8.05
CA GLY A 154 -25.98 -19.56 -6.79
C GLY A 154 -25.26 -18.20 -6.85
N LYS A 155 -24.86 -17.72 -8.04
CA LYS A 155 -24.02 -16.53 -8.28
C LYS A 155 -24.53 -15.70 -9.46
N ARG A 156 -25.78 -15.23 -9.37
CA ARG A 156 -26.48 -14.45 -10.42
C ARG A 156 -25.64 -13.30 -11.00
N ALA A 157 -24.98 -12.52 -10.16
CA ALA A 157 -24.28 -11.31 -10.59
C ALA A 157 -23.01 -11.58 -11.43
N ASP A 158 -22.30 -12.70 -11.19
CA ASP A 158 -21.18 -13.14 -12.04
C ASP A 158 -21.67 -13.49 -13.47
N VAL A 159 -22.88 -14.07 -13.57
CA VAL A 159 -23.53 -14.39 -14.85
C VAL A 159 -24.03 -13.13 -15.55
N ALA A 160 -24.60 -12.20 -14.78
CA ALA A 160 -25.13 -10.94 -15.31
C ALA A 160 -24.04 -10.03 -15.90
N PHE A 161 -22.83 -10.01 -15.31
CA PHE A 161 -21.70 -9.26 -15.89
C PHE A 161 -21.33 -9.74 -17.30
N ALA A 162 -21.43 -11.04 -17.54
CA ALA A 162 -21.15 -11.71 -18.82
C ALA A 162 -22.40 -11.94 -19.69
N ALA A 163 -23.54 -11.28 -19.39
CA ALA A 163 -24.84 -11.57 -20.01
C ALA A 163 -24.88 -11.37 -21.54
N GLU A 164 -23.99 -10.53 -22.09
CA GLU A 164 -23.84 -10.35 -23.55
C GLU A 164 -23.46 -11.66 -24.27
N GLY A 165 -22.78 -12.60 -23.60
CA GLY A 165 -22.50 -13.95 -24.09
C GLY A 165 -23.67 -14.93 -24.03
N LEU A 166 -24.82 -14.50 -23.49
CA LEU A 166 -26.01 -15.32 -23.25
C LEU A 166 -27.17 -15.00 -24.20
N ALA A 167 -27.08 -13.86 -24.90
CA ALA A 167 -28.04 -13.31 -25.87
C ALA A 167 -28.64 -14.35 -26.84
N THR A 168 -27.82 -15.28 -27.33
CA THR A 168 -28.19 -16.32 -28.30
C THR A 168 -28.80 -17.57 -27.69
N THR A 169 -28.58 -17.82 -26.40
CA THR A 169 -28.84 -19.14 -25.81
C THR A 169 -30.34 -19.42 -25.67
N THR A 170 -30.76 -20.64 -25.97
CA THR A 170 -32.16 -21.07 -25.83
C THR A 170 -32.67 -21.04 -24.38
N ARG A 171 -31.77 -20.89 -23.40
CA ARG A 171 -32.10 -20.69 -21.97
C ARG A 171 -32.36 -19.22 -21.60
N PHE A 172 -31.73 -18.25 -22.27
CA PHE A 172 -32.02 -16.82 -22.11
C PHE A 172 -33.12 -16.31 -23.05
N ASN A 173 -33.40 -17.03 -24.14
CA ASN A 173 -34.45 -16.72 -25.13
C ASN A 173 -35.92 -16.79 -24.60
N GLY A 174 -36.13 -16.75 -23.28
CA GLY A 174 -37.45 -16.73 -22.63
C GLY A 174 -38.17 -15.37 -22.70
N GLY A 175 -37.87 -14.55 -23.71
CA GLY A 175 -38.32 -13.16 -23.82
C GLY A 175 -37.56 -12.18 -22.90
N GLY A 176 -37.80 -10.88 -23.08
CA GLY A 176 -37.06 -9.80 -22.41
C GLY A 176 -37.12 -9.78 -20.88
N GLY A 177 -37.93 -10.62 -20.24
CA GLY A 177 -38.06 -10.72 -18.78
C GLY A 177 -36.74 -11.02 -18.05
N GLN A 178 -35.82 -11.79 -18.65
CA GLN A 178 -34.51 -12.06 -18.03
C GLN A 178 -33.57 -10.83 -18.10
N TRP A 179 -33.59 -10.07 -19.20
CA TRP A 179 -32.85 -8.81 -19.29
C TRP A 179 -33.47 -7.71 -18.40
N GLN A 180 -34.79 -7.72 -18.22
CA GLN A 180 -35.47 -6.87 -17.23
C GLN A 180 -35.10 -7.25 -15.79
N GLU A 181 -34.94 -8.54 -15.48
CA GLU A 181 -34.41 -9.02 -14.19
C GLU A 181 -32.96 -8.55 -13.97
N VAL A 182 -32.10 -8.65 -14.99
CA VAL A 182 -30.70 -8.14 -14.95
C VAL A 182 -30.64 -6.63 -14.75
N LEU A 183 -31.40 -5.82 -15.49
CA LEU A 183 -31.45 -4.36 -15.26
C LEU A 183 -31.98 -4.05 -13.86
N ARG A 184 -33.07 -4.69 -13.41
CA ARG A 184 -33.66 -4.47 -12.08
C ARG A 184 -32.70 -4.81 -10.94
N GLU A 185 -31.84 -5.81 -11.10
CA GLU A 185 -30.92 -6.27 -10.05
C GLU A 185 -29.53 -5.60 -10.13
N HIS A 186 -29.13 -5.05 -11.29
CA HIS A 186 -27.74 -4.62 -11.53
C HIS A 186 -27.55 -3.28 -12.30
N GLN A 187 -28.61 -2.57 -12.71
CA GLN A 187 -28.46 -1.21 -13.26
C GLN A 187 -28.07 -0.23 -12.14
N ARG A 188 -26.94 0.46 -12.35
CA ARG A 188 -26.40 1.50 -11.46
C ARG A 188 -27.16 2.83 -11.63
N LYS A 189 -26.99 3.77 -10.69
CA LYS A 189 -27.58 5.12 -10.73
C LYS A 189 -27.17 5.92 -11.98
N ASN A 190 -26.02 5.62 -12.58
CA ASN A 190 -25.55 6.22 -13.84
C ASN A 190 -26.21 5.61 -15.10
N GLY A 191 -27.10 4.63 -14.95
CA GLY A 191 -27.80 3.93 -16.03
C GLY A 191 -27.05 2.73 -16.62
N SER A 192 -25.78 2.52 -16.25
CA SER A 192 -24.98 1.40 -16.75
C SER A 192 -25.32 0.06 -16.09
N LEU A 193 -25.04 -1.02 -16.81
CA LEU A 193 -24.75 -2.32 -16.20
C LEU A 193 -23.25 -2.38 -15.86
N PHE A 194 -22.94 -2.44 -14.56
CA PHE A 194 -21.58 -2.66 -14.02
C PHE A 194 -20.50 -1.65 -14.48
N ASN A 195 -20.84 -0.42 -14.90
CA ASN A 195 -19.93 0.53 -15.57
C ASN A 195 -19.36 0.00 -16.93
N SER A 196 -19.92 -1.06 -17.51
CA SER A 196 -19.48 -1.64 -18.80
C SER A 196 -20.35 -1.15 -19.95
N PRO A 197 -19.78 -0.43 -20.94
CA PRO A 197 -20.52 -0.04 -22.15
C PRO A 197 -21.00 -1.25 -22.97
N SER A 198 -20.23 -2.33 -23.08
CA SER A 198 -20.68 -3.56 -23.78
C SER A 198 -21.92 -4.17 -23.12
N ALA A 199 -21.93 -4.32 -21.79
CA ALA A 199 -23.07 -4.91 -21.07
C ALA A 199 -24.33 -4.06 -21.24
N THR A 200 -24.16 -2.73 -21.18
CA THR A 200 -25.25 -1.76 -21.29
C THR A 200 -25.80 -1.71 -22.72
N ALA A 201 -24.94 -1.78 -23.73
CA ALA A 201 -25.33 -1.91 -25.12
C ALA A 201 -26.04 -3.26 -25.41
N ALA A 202 -25.56 -4.37 -24.84
CA ALA A 202 -26.19 -5.68 -24.98
C ALA A 202 -27.62 -5.71 -24.41
N ALA A 203 -27.89 -5.06 -23.28
CA ALA A 203 -29.25 -4.90 -22.76
C ALA A 203 -30.15 -4.11 -23.72
N LEU A 204 -29.64 -3.04 -24.35
CA LEU A 204 -30.37 -2.25 -25.35
C LEU A 204 -30.65 -3.02 -26.65
N LEU A 205 -29.81 -3.97 -27.04
CA LEU A 205 -30.08 -4.87 -28.18
C LEU A 205 -31.28 -5.79 -27.95
N HIS A 206 -31.68 -6.04 -26.70
CA HIS A 206 -32.81 -6.90 -26.35
C HIS A 206 -34.05 -6.16 -25.85
N LEU A 207 -33.89 -4.94 -25.31
CA LEU A 207 -34.98 -4.18 -24.68
C LEU A 207 -35.32 -2.87 -25.41
N HIS A 208 -34.41 -2.35 -26.25
CA HIS A 208 -34.51 -1.18 -27.12
C HIS A 208 -34.79 0.19 -26.46
N ASP A 209 -35.72 0.26 -25.51
CA ASP A 209 -36.32 1.51 -25.02
C ASP A 209 -35.83 1.94 -23.62
N ASP A 210 -34.76 1.35 -23.07
CA ASP A 210 -34.25 1.73 -21.75
C ASP A 210 -33.50 3.08 -21.77
N HIS A 211 -34.22 4.14 -21.41
CA HIS A 211 -33.70 5.51 -21.39
C HIS A 211 -32.45 5.70 -20.51
N ASN A 212 -32.33 4.95 -19.42
CA ASN A 212 -31.17 5.03 -18.52
C ASN A 212 -29.90 4.50 -19.20
N SER A 213 -29.98 3.32 -19.82
CA SER A 213 -28.88 2.71 -20.58
C SER A 213 -28.47 3.57 -21.77
N LEU A 214 -29.42 4.21 -22.45
CA LEU A 214 -29.14 5.15 -23.55
C LEU A 214 -28.41 6.41 -23.03
N ALA A 215 -28.92 7.04 -21.97
CA ALA A 215 -28.33 8.23 -21.37
C ALA A 215 -26.91 7.96 -20.85
N TYR A 216 -26.66 6.76 -20.30
CA TYR A 216 -25.30 6.31 -19.97
C TYR A 216 -24.39 6.35 -21.20
N LEU A 217 -24.73 5.65 -22.29
CA LEU A 217 -23.88 5.57 -23.48
C LEU A 217 -23.66 6.94 -24.17
N ASP A 218 -24.68 7.80 -24.22
CA ASP A 218 -24.52 9.19 -24.66
C ASP A 218 -23.54 9.95 -23.76
N SER A 219 -23.58 9.74 -22.43
CA SER A 219 -22.66 10.40 -21.49
C SER A 219 -21.22 9.92 -21.64
N VAL A 220 -20.98 8.62 -21.88
CA VAL A 220 -19.62 8.07 -22.11
C VAL A 220 -18.98 8.71 -23.34
N LEU A 221 -19.74 8.82 -24.43
CA LEU A 221 -19.27 9.43 -25.69
C LEU A 221 -19.06 10.95 -25.53
N SER A 222 -19.87 11.62 -24.70
CA SER A 222 -19.74 13.05 -24.40
C SER A 222 -18.55 13.40 -23.48
N ALA A 223 -18.01 12.42 -22.74
CA ALA A 223 -17.03 12.67 -21.67
C ALA A 223 -15.63 13.12 -22.16
N TYR A 224 -15.25 12.78 -23.38
CA TYR A 224 -13.90 13.00 -23.93
C TYR A 224 -13.97 13.75 -25.27
N ASP A 225 -14.26 15.06 -25.23
CA ASP A 225 -14.35 15.96 -26.41
C ASP A 225 -15.25 15.44 -27.56
N ASN A 226 -16.27 14.65 -27.24
CA ASN A 226 -17.13 13.91 -28.19
C ASN A 226 -16.38 12.79 -28.96
N SER A 227 -15.56 12.01 -28.26
CA SER A 227 -14.92 10.80 -28.75
C SER A 227 -15.88 9.93 -29.58
N PRO A 228 -15.46 9.42 -30.76
CA PRO A 228 -16.28 8.53 -31.57
C PRO A 228 -16.40 7.12 -30.99
N ALA A 229 -15.71 6.81 -29.88
CA ALA A 229 -15.56 5.47 -29.32
C ALA A 229 -15.53 5.48 -27.78
N VAL A 230 -15.71 4.30 -27.16
CA VAL A 230 -15.88 4.13 -25.70
C VAL A 230 -14.75 3.29 -25.07
N PRO A 231 -14.42 3.49 -23.78
CA PRO A 231 -13.48 2.64 -23.04
C PRO A 231 -14.14 1.31 -22.57
N ALA A 232 -13.35 0.42 -21.96
CA ALA A 232 -13.84 -0.85 -21.40
C ALA A 232 -14.69 -0.69 -20.12
N ILE A 233 -14.56 0.44 -19.43
CA ILE A 233 -15.24 0.75 -18.17
C ILE A 233 -15.39 2.27 -18.02
N PHE A 234 -16.54 2.76 -17.51
CA PHE A 234 -16.75 4.18 -17.23
C PHE A 234 -17.86 4.43 -16.18
N PRO A 235 -17.72 5.38 -15.24
CA PRO A 235 -16.49 6.07 -14.86
C PRO A 235 -15.50 5.12 -14.15
N LEU A 236 -14.27 5.63 -13.92
CA LEU A 236 -13.21 4.98 -13.13
C LEU A 236 -12.39 6.03 -12.35
N ASP A 237 -12.97 7.21 -12.09
CA ASP A 237 -12.22 8.40 -11.68
C ASP A 237 -11.79 8.34 -10.20
N LEU A 238 -12.63 7.80 -9.32
CA LEU A 238 -12.27 7.63 -7.90
C LEU A 238 -11.21 6.54 -7.73
N PHE A 239 -11.39 5.39 -8.40
CA PHE A 239 -10.40 4.32 -8.38
C PHE A 239 -9.05 4.81 -8.93
N SER A 240 -9.05 5.46 -10.09
CA SER A 240 -7.82 5.93 -10.74
C SER A 240 -7.11 7.01 -9.94
N ARG A 241 -7.83 7.97 -9.35
CA ARG A 241 -7.23 9.03 -8.52
C ARG A 241 -6.70 8.48 -7.19
N LEU A 242 -7.32 7.44 -6.62
CA LEU A 242 -6.79 6.71 -5.47
C LEU A 242 -5.52 5.91 -5.84
N ASP A 243 -5.51 5.24 -6.99
CA ASP A 243 -4.34 4.50 -7.50
C ASP A 243 -3.16 5.45 -7.78
N MET A 244 -3.43 6.63 -8.35
CA MET A 244 -2.43 7.70 -8.52
C MET A 244 -1.86 8.17 -7.18
N VAL A 245 -2.69 8.50 -6.17
CA VAL A 245 -2.20 8.92 -4.84
C VAL A 245 -1.34 7.85 -4.19
N ASP A 246 -1.78 6.59 -4.25
CA ASP A 246 -1.04 5.45 -3.72
C ASP A 246 0.30 5.25 -4.42
N ASN A 247 0.35 5.43 -5.75
CA ASN A 247 1.59 5.39 -6.53
C ASN A 247 2.54 6.56 -6.21
N VAL A 248 2.05 7.79 -5.93
CA VAL A 248 2.90 8.89 -5.43
C VAL A 248 3.60 8.47 -4.13
N VAL A 249 2.85 7.82 -3.21
CA VAL A 249 3.34 7.41 -1.89
C VAL A 249 4.31 6.23 -2.01
N LYS A 250 3.97 5.18 -2.77
CA LYS A 250 4.86 4.04 -3.06
C LYS A 250 6.16 4.48 -3.75
N LEU A 251 6.14 5.52 -4.57
CA LEU A 251 7.35 6.06 -5.20
C LEU A 251 8.16 7.02 -4.29
N GLY A 252 7.66 7.35 -3.09
CA GLY A 252 8.37 8.18 -2.11
C GLY A 252 8.50 9.67 -2.45
N ILE A 253 7.64 10.16 -3.35
CA ILE A 253 7.68 11.53 -3.89
C ILE A 253 6.52 12.42 -3.37
N GLN A 254 5.76 11.95 -2.38
CA GLN A 254 4.55 12.60 -1.85
C GLN A 254 4.76 14.00 -1.27
N GLN A 255 5.96 14.32 -0.77
CA GLN A 255 6.33 15.67 -0.33
C GLN A 255 6.11 16.73 -1.42
N TYR A 256 6.28 16.37 -2.69
CA TYR A 256 6.11 17.30 -3.81
C TYR A 256 4.64 17.53 -4.19
N PHE A 257 3.72 16.66 -3.78
CA PHE A 257 2.32 16.64 -4.23
C PHE A 257 1.29 16.84 -3.10
N ARG A 258 1.72 17.23 -1.90
CA ARG A 258 0.86 17.38 -0.70
C ARG A 258 -0.48 18.07 -0.98
N ARG A 259 -0.50 19.23 -1.64
CA ARG A 259 -1.74 19.96 -1.99
C ARG A 259 -2.64 19.15 -2.93
N GLU A 260 -2.06 18.54 -3.95
CA GLU A 260 -2.79 17.72 -4.91
C GLU A 260 -3.42 16.48 -4.23
N ILE A 261 -2.66 15.81 -3.34
CA ILE A 261 -3.14 14.68 -2.55
C ILE A 261 -4.29 15.08 -1.62
N THR A 262 -4.18 16.20 -0.88
CA THR A 262 -5.28 16.69 -0.01
C THR A 262 -6.55 16.95 -0.80
N LEU A 263 -6.47 17.57 -1.98
CA LEU A 263 -7.64 17.84 -2.82
C LEU A 263 -8.31 16.56 -3.36
N ILE A 264 -7.55 15.50 -3.61
CA ILE A 264 -8.09 14.18 -3.97
C ILE A 264 -8.78 13.55 -2.76
N LEU A 265 -8.13 13.53 -1.59
CA LEU A 265 -8.69 12.91 -0.38
C LEU A 265 -9.93 13.66 0.16
N ASP A 266 -9.95 15.00 0.07
CA ASP A 266 -11.15 15.81 0.38
C ASP A 266 -12.33 15.53 -0.56
N HIS A 267 -12.06 15.10 -1.80
CA HIS A 267 -13.10 14.67 -2.74
C HIS A 267 -13.57 13.25 -2.42
N VAL A 268 -12.64 12.29 -2.27
CA VAL A 268 -12.98 10.90 -1.90
C VAL A 268 -13.72 10.85 -0.55
N TYR A 269 -13.40 11.73 0.41
CA TYR A 269 -14.13 11.80 1.68
C TYR A 269 -15.58 12.29 1.53
N LYS A 270 -15.87 13.17 0.57
CA LYS A 270 -17.26 13.56 0.24
C LYS A 270 -18.02 12.38 -0.36
N CYS A 271 -17.42 11.66 -1.31
CA CYS A 271 -17.96 10.43 -1.88
C CYS A 271 -18.17 9.35 -0.79
N TRP A 272 -17.27 9.26 0.18
CA TRP A 272 -17.40 8.36 1.33
C TRP A 272 -18.63 8.66 2.18
N ILE A 273 -18.80 9.93 2.59
CA ILE A 273 -19.96 10.40 3.37
C ILE A 273 -21.27 10.19 2.58
N GLN A 274 -21.25 10.45 1.27
CA GLN A 274 -22.41 10.33 0.39
C GLN A 274 -22.77 8.88 0.02
N ARG A 275 -21.97 7.89 0.43
CA ARG A 275 -22.08 6.48 0.01
C ARG A 275 -22.16 6.35 -1.52
N ASP A 276 -21.15 6.95 -2.16
CA ASP A 276 -21.01 6.96 -3.61
C ASP A 276 -20.95 5.55 -4.22
N GLU A 277 -21.58 5.37 -5.37
CA GLU A 277 -21.75 4.05 -5.97
C GLU A 277 -20.51 3.53 -6.71
N GLU A 278 -19.61 4.39 -7.19
CA GLU A 278 -18.33 3.93 -7.73
C GLU A 278 -17.49 3.37 -6.57
N LEU A 279 -17.24 4.21 -5.56
CA LEU A 279 -16.38 3.93 -4.40
C LEU A 279 -16.79 2.69 -3.60
N PHE A 280 -18.09 2.47 -3.37
CA PHE A 280 -18.58 1.34 -2.57
C PHE A 280 -18.84 0.06 -3.38
N SER A 281 -18.76 0.11 -4.72
CA SER A 281 -19.02 -1.06 -5.58
C SER A 281 -17.80 -1.93 -5.88
N ASP A 282 -16.60 -1.38 -5.75
CA ASP A 282 -15.33 -2.09 -5.89
C ASP A 282 -14.64 -2.18 -4.52
N ILE A 283 -14.34 -3.40 -4.08
CA ILE A 283 -13.69 -3.65 -2.79
C ILE A 283 -12.23 -3.16 -2.79
N GLY A 284 -11.55 -3.15 -3.95
CA GLY A 284 -10.21 -2.60 -4.10
C GLY A 284 -10.21 -1.08 -3.91
N CYS A 285 -11.10 -0.37 -4.61
CA CYS A 285 -11.37 1.05 -4.42
C CYS A 285 -11.73 1.38 -2.97
N LEU A 286 -12.68 0.65 -2.36
CA LEU A 286 -13.13 0.87 -0.99
C LEU A 286 -12.00 0.68 0.03
N ALA A 287 -11.20 -0.39 -0.08
CA ALA A 287 -10.08 -0.68 0.81
C ALA A 287 -8.94 0.34 0.68
N LYS A 288 -8.57 0.72 -0.55
CA LYS A 288 -7.56 1.76 -0.82
C LYS A 288 -8.02 3.13 -0.33
N GLY A 289 -9.29 3.47 -0.56
CA GLY A 289 -9.94 4.68 -0.04
C GLY A 289 -9.92 4.74 1.49
N PHE A 290 -10.35 3.67 2.16
CA PHE A 290 -10.30 3.54 3.62
C PHE A 290 -8.88 3.75 4.18
N ARG A 291 -7.90 3.04 3.63
CA ARG A 291 -6.49 3.10 4.04
C ARG A 291 -5.93 4.51 3.93
N LEU A 292 -6.10 5.15 2.77
CA LEU A 292 -5.57 6.48 2.51
C LEU A 292 -6.30 7.57 3.32
N LEU A 293 -7.62 7.46 3.50
CA LEU A 293 -8.39 8.39 4.34
C LEU A 293 -7.98 8.31 5.81
N ARG A 294 -7.88 7.12 6.41
CA ARG A 294 -7.47 6.96 7.82
C ARG A 294 -6.05 7.49 8.07
N LEU A 295 -5.08 7.14 7.23
CA LEU A 295 -3.68 7.56 7.39
C LEU A 295 -3.50 9.10 7.34
N ASN A 296 -4.42 9.80 6.64
CA ASN A 296 -4.47 11.26 6.53
C ASN A 296 -5.50 11.90 7.50
N GLY A 297 -5.96 11.17 8.53
CA GLY A 297 -6.78 11.70 9.60
C GLY A 297 -8.22 12.05 9.20
N TYR A 298 -8.82 11.30 8.28
CA TYR A 298 -10.25 11.39 7.99
C TYR A 298 -11.01 10.29 8.76
N HIS A 299 -12.04 10.65 9.51
CA HIS A 299 -12.82 9.69 10.29
C HIS A 299 -13.71 8.85 9.35
N VAL A 300 -13.33 7.58 9.16
CA VAL A 300 -14.08 6.59 8.37
C VAL A 300 -14.21 5.25 9.11
N SER A 301 -15.45 4.77 9.27
CA SER A 301 -15.78 3.55 10.02
C SER A 301 -15.39 2.26 9.28
N SER A 302 -15.04 1.21 10.03
CA SER A 302 -14.79 -0.15 9.50
C SER A 302 -16.06 -0.94 9.17
N GLU A 303 -17.24 -0.46 9.61
CA GLU A 303 -18.55 -1.07 9.32
C GLU A 303 -18.83 -1.22 7.81
N VAL A 304 -18.10 -0.46 6.97
CA VAL A 304 -18.15 -0.58 5.50
C VAL A 304 -17.68 -1.94 4.97
N PHE A 305 -17.01 -2.75 5.80
CA PHE A 305 -16.53 -4.09 5.45
C PHE A 305 -17.32 -5.22 6.15
N GLU A 306 -18.50 -4.95 6.70
CA GLU A 306 -19.39 -6.00 7.24
C GLU A 306 -19.67 -7.09 6.18
N GLY A 307 -19.50 -8.35 6.56
CA GLY A 307 -19.62 -9.49 5.64
C GLY A 307 -18.39 -9.76 4.76
N LEU A 308 -17.31 -8.99 4.93
CA LEU A 308 -15.98 -9.24 4.36
C LEU A 308 -14.97 -9.73 5.42
N ASP A 309 -15.38 -9.84 6.69
CA ASP A 309 -14.62 -10.38 7.81
C ASP A 309 -14.32 -11.88 7.70
N ARG A 310 -14.88 -12.56 6.68
CA ARG A 310 -14.76 -14.01 6.46
C ARG A 310 -14.49 -14.32 5.00
N LYS A 311 -13.51 -15.20 4.77
CA LYS A 311 -13.13 -15.72 3.45
C LYS A 311 -14.34 -16.29 2.69
N GLU A 312 -15.13 -17.14 3.34
CA GLU A 312 -16.26 -17.82 2.71
C GLU A 312 -17.33 -16.84 2.23
N ASP A 313 -17.53 -15.74 2.97
CA ASP A 313 -18.58 -14.75 2.67
C ASP A 313 -18.09 -13.74 1.61
N TYR A 314 -16.84 -13.28 1.67
CA TYR A 314 -16.17 -12.55 0.59
C TYR A 314 -16.23 -13.30 -0.76
N PHE A 315 -15.91 -14.60 -0.79
CA PHE A 315 -15.92 -15.39 -2.04
C PHE A 315 -17.33 -15.69 -2.58
N LYS A 316 -18.39 -15.52 -1.76
CA LYS A 316 -19.80 -15.56 -2.16
C LYS A 316 -20.29 -14.20 -2.69
N SER A 317 -20.06 -13.11 -1.93
CA SER A 317 -20.73 -11.80 -2.12
C SER A 317 -20.11 -10.94 -3.22
N VAL A 318 -18.79 -10.90 -3.31
CA VAL A 318 -18.05 -10.02 -4.23
C VAL A 318 -18.21 -10.50 -5.68
N LEU A 319 -18.13 -9.61 -6.68
CA LEU A 319 -18.09 -10.01 -8.10
C LEU A 319 -16.72 -10.60 -8.47
N THR A 320 -16.67 -11.56 -9.39
CA THR A 320 -15.42 -12.20 -9.82
C THR A 320 -14.42 -11.21 -10.42
N GLN A 321 -14.89 -10.12 -11.04
CA GLN A 321 -14.01 -9.05 -11.53
C GLN A 321 -13.21 -8.31 -10.45
N TYR A 322 -13.65 -8.35 -9.18
CA TYR A 322 -12.94 -7.72 -8.06
C TYR A 322 -12.17 -8.73 -7.19
N LYS A 323 -12.20 -10.03 -7.52
CA LYS A 323 -11.53 -11.11 -6.76
C LYS A 323 -10.09 -11.35 -7.23
N SER A 324 -9.30 -10.28 -7.36
CA SER A 324 -7.86 -10.38 -7.59
C SER A 324 -7.09 -10.54 -6.28
N ASN A 325 -5.87 -11.06 -6.37
CA ASN A 325 -4.94 -11.07 -5.24
C ASN A 325 -4.57 -9.63 -4.81
N ASP A 326 -4.58 -8.65 -5.72
CA ASP A 326 -4.36 -7.23 -5.40
C ASP A 326 -5.45 -6.69 -4.47
N THR A 327 -6.73 -6.98 -4.75
CA THR A 327 -7.85 -6.58 -3.88
C THR A 327 -7.69 -7.18 -2.48
N ILE A 328 -7.27 -8.45 -2.38
CA ILE A 328 -7.08 -9.13 -1.09
C ILE A 328 -5.86 -8.58 -0.35
N LEU A 329 -4.80 -8.20 -1.07
CA LEU A 329 -3.63 -7.50 -0.51
C LEU A 329 -3.98 -6.09 -0.01
N GLU A 330 -4.78 -5.31 -0.74
CA GLU A 330 -5.23 -3.99 -0.30
C GLU A 330 -6.21 -4.07 0.87
N LEU A 331 -7.08 -5.08 0.89
CA LEU A 331 -7.95 -5.38 2.03
C LEU A 331 -7.14 -5.79 3.28
N TYR A 332 -6.08 -6.58 3.09
CA TYR A 332 -5.10 -6.88 4.15
C TYR A 332 -4.42 -5.59 4.66
N LYS A 333 -3.85 -4.75 3.78
CA LYS A 333 -3.22 -3.48 4.18
C LYS A 333 -4.19 -2.54 4.89
N ALA A 334 -5.45 -2.48 4.45
CA ALA A 334 -6.50 -1.69 5.10
C ALA A 334 -6.77 -2.18 6.54
N SER A 335 -6.80 -3.50 6.77
CA SER A 335 -7.01 -4.09 8.11
C SER A 335 -5.95 -3.67 9.13
N LEU A 336 -4.72 -3.42 8.69
CA LEU A 336 -3.62 -2.97 9.57
C LEU A 336 -3.84 -1.55 10.12
N ILE A 337 -4.79 -0.78 9.58
CA ILE A 337 -5.11 0.61 9.96
C ILE A 337 -6.28 0.64 10.96
N THR A 338 -6.17 -0.16 12.03
CA THR A 338 -7.07 -0.07 13.20
C THR A 338 -6.77 1.20 13.99
N THR A 339 -7.75 2.08 14.16
CA THR A 339 -7.55 3.44 14.72
C THR A 339 -8.73 4.05 15.46
N LEU A 340 -9.98 3.55 15.31
CA LEU A 340 -11.17 4.29 15.79
C LEU A 340 -11.83 3.71 17.04
N LEU A 341 -11.50 2.48 17.44
CA LEU A 341 -12.05 1.82 18.63
C LEU A 341 -10.97 1.01 19.37
N PRO A 342 -11.12 0.76 20.68
CA PRO A 342 -10.30 -0.19 21.42
C PRO A 342 -10.32 -1.62 20.83
N SER A 343 -11.35 -1.94 20.04
CA SER A 343 -11.40 -3.11 19.16
C SER A 343 -12.23 -2.81 17.90
N GLU A 344 -11.68 -3.12 16.73
CA GLU A 344 -12.40 -3.09 15.44
C GLU A 344 -12.44 -4.53 14.90
N PRO A 345 -13.31 -5.41 15.42
CA PRO A 345 -13.22 -6.86 15.20
C PRO A 345 -13.40 -7.27 13.74
N ILE A 346 -14.07 -6.43 12.92
CA ILE A 346 -14.15 -6.59 11.47
C ILE A 346 -12.75 -6.54 10.84
N LEU A 347 -11.91 -5.59 11.25
CA LEU A 347 -10.54 -5.46 10.73
C LEU A 347 -9.65 -6.61 11.21
N ASP A 348 -9.74 -7.01 12.48
CA ASP A 348 -8.97 -8.15 12.98
C ASP A 348 -9.38 -9.47 12.26
N GLY A 349 -10.67 -9.71 12.02
CA GLY A 349 -11.14 -10.85 11.22
C GLY A 349 -10.66 -10.83 9.76
N ILE A 350 -10.70 -9.65 9.11
CA ILE A 350 -10.10 -9.45 7.78
C ILE A 350 -8.60 -9.79 7.80
N LYS A 351 -7.84 -9.25 8.77
CA LYS A 351 -6.39 -9.46 8.89
C LYS A 351 -6.04 -10.94 8.95
N ASP A 352 -6.78 -11.70 9.74
CA ASP A 352 -6.53 -13.13 9.97
C ASP A 352 -6.81 -13.97 8.73
N TRP A 353 -7.95 -13.78 8.04
CA TRP A 353 -8.25 -14.59 6.85
C TRP A 353 -7.45 -14.16 5.61
N THR A 354 -7.26 -12.85 5.40
CA THR A 354 -6.51 -12.34 4.23
C THR A 354 -5.04 -12.74 4.33
N SER A 355 -4.39 -12.57 5.49
CA SER A 355 -3.00 -12.98 5.66
C SER A 355 -2.81 -14.49 5.52
N SER A 356 -3.74 -15.30 6.03
CA SER A 356 -3.74 -16.76 5.85
C SER A 356 -3.90 -17.17 4.37
N TYR A 357 -4.76 -16.47 3.62
CA TYR A 357 -4.96 -16.72 2.18
C TYR A 357 -3.75 -16.31 1.34
N LEU A 358 -3.19 -15.13 1.60
CA LEU A 358 -2.03 -14.59 0.88
C LEU A 358 -0.77 -15.45 1.11
N ARG A 359 -0.57 -15.98 2.32
CA ARG A 359 0.49 -16.98 2.60
C ARG A 359 0.31 -18.28 1.84
N GLN A 360 -0.93 -18.70 1.56
CA GLN A 360 -1.22 -19.92 0.79
C GLN A 360 -1.01 -19.71 -0.72
N THR A 361 -1.47 -18.58 -1.27
CA THR A 361 -1.37 -18.29 -2.71
C THR A 361 0.06 -17.94 -3.15
N SER A 362 0.87 -17.32 -2.29
CA SER A 362 2.29 -17.03 -2.57
C SER A 362 3.19 -18.28 -2.65
N LEU A 363 2.67 -19.46 -2.33
CA LEU A 363 3.37 -20.75 -2.42
C LEU A 363 3.00 -21.56 -3.69
N SER A 364 2.03 -21.09 -4.47
CA SER A 364 1.77 -21.61 -5.83
C SER A 364 2.88 -21.16 -6.79
N HIS A 365 3.12 -21.90 -7.86
CA HIS A 365 4.07 -21.47 -8.90
C HIS A 365 3.48 -20.32 -9.73
N ASN A 366 4.28 -19.26 -9.93
CA ASN A 366 3.90 -18.03 -10.60
C ASN A 366 4.64 -17.91 -11.95
N ASP A 367 3.96 -18.28 -13.02
CA ASP A 367 4.52 -18.39 -14.38
C ASP A 367 4.66 -17.04 -15.12
N SER A 368 4.20 -15.91 -14.55
CA SER A 368 4.30 -14.57 -15.16
C SER A 368 4.96 -13.53 -14.25
N ASP A 369 5.62 -12.54 -14.86
CA ASP A 369 6.34 -11.45 -14.16
C ASP A 369 5.40 -10.61 -13.27
N GLN A 370 4.14 -10.48 -13.65
CA GLN A 370 3.12 -9.80 -12.85
C GLN A 370 2.80 -10.58 -11.56
N ASP A 371 2.65 -11.90 -11.67
CA ASP A 371 2.41 -12.77 -10.51
C ASP A 371 3.65 -12.83 -9.59
N GLN A 372 4.86 -12.74 -10.15
CA GLN A 372 6.10 -12.68 -9.37
C GLN A 372 6.23 -11.37 -8.59
N ARG A 373 5.96 -10.21 -9.20
CA ARG A 373 5.95 -8.92 -8.48
C ARG A 373 4.87 -8.87 -7.42
N LEU A 374 3.67 -9.37 -7.70
CA LEU A 374 2.61 -9.43 -6.71
C LEU A 374 3.00 -10.34 -5.54
N ALA A 375 3.65 -11.48 -5.79
CA ALA A 375 4.20 -12.31 -4.71
C ALA A 375 5.29 -11.60 -3.89
N GLN A 376 6.13 -10.75 -4.50
CA GLN A 376 7.10 -9.93 -3.78
C GLN A 376 6.42 -8.86 -2.91
N GLU A 377 5.40 -8.17 -3.42
CA GLU A 377 4.64 -7.19 -2.64
C GLU A 377 3.86 -7.86 -1.49
N VAL A 378 3.32 -9.05 -1.74
CA VAL A 378 2.65 -9.88 -0.73
C VAL A 378 3.62 -10.41 0.32
N GLU A 379 4.80 -10.95 -0.04
CA GLU A 379 5.82 -11.37 0.94
C GLU A 379 6.24 -10.17 1.81
N TYR A 380 6.53 -9.03 1.18
CA TYR A 380 6.93 -7.82 1.87
C TYR A 380 5.85 -7.35 2.86
N ALA A 381 4.60 -7.25 2.43
CA ALA A 381 3.48 -6.84 3.30
C ALA A 381 3.25 -7.81 4.46
N LEU A 382 3.31 -9.13 4.21
CA LEU A 382 3.10 -10.18 5.21
C LEU A 382 4.28 -10.35 6.20
N ARG A 383 5.46 -9.88 5.83
CA ARG A 383 6.69 -9.93 6.64
C ARG A 383 6.92 -8.66 7.43
N PHE A 384 6.72 -7.50 6.80
CA PHE A 384 7.00 -6.19 7.36
C PHE A 384 5.73 -5.40 7.75
N ALA A 385 4.59 -6.06 7.95
CA ALA A 385 3.29 -5.47 8.28
C ALA A 385 3.35 -4.31 9.30
N TYR A 386 4.18 -4.45 10.34
CA TYR A 386 4.39 -3.44 11.39
C TYR A 386 5.80 -2.81 11.35
N ALA A 387 6.69 -3.33 10.51
CA ALA A 387 8.11 -3.01 10.40
C ALA A 387 8.49 -2.26 9.10
N SER A 388 7.51 -1.92 8.26
CA SER A 388 7.79 -1.32 6.94
C SER A 388 8.32 0.11 7.06
N LEU A 389 9.60 0.28 6.70
CA LEU A 389 10.26 1.57 6.60
C LEU A 389 10.10 2.13 5.18
N GLU A 390 9.61 3.36 5.07
CA GLU A 390 9.25 3.99 3.80
C GLU A 390 10.38 3.96 2.76
N ARG A 391 11.63 4.25 3.15
CA ARG A 391 12.76 4.22 2.20
C ARG A 391 13.11 2.82 1.66
N ILE A 392 12.62 1.74 2.31
CA ILE A 392 12.79 0.35 1.83
C ILE A 392 11.58 -0.03 0.97
N GLU A 393 10.35 0.24 1.44
CA GLU A 393 9.11 0.03 0.68
C GLU A 393 9.14 0.80 -0.66
N ASN A 394 9.63 2.05 -0.64
CA ASN A 394 9.75 2.88 -1.82
C ASN A 394 10.85 2.40 -2.76
N ARG A 395 11.96 1.85 -2.25
CA ARG A 395 12.98 1.23 -3.11
C ARG A 395 12.38 0.00 -3.82
N LEU A 396 11.74 -0.89 -3.08
CA LEU A 396 11.08 -2.09 -3.64
C LEU A 396 10.05 -1.69 -4.70
N SER A 397 9.23 -0.66 -4.42
CA SER A 397 8.22 -0.15 -5.34
C SER A 397 8.83 0.45 -6.61
N ILE A 398 9.97 1.15 -6.51
CA ILE A 398 10.71 1.69 -7.67
C ILE A 398 11.37 0.55 -8.47
N GLU A 399 11.97 -0.44 -7.82
CA GLU A 399 12.65 -1.57 -8.47
C GLU A 399 11.70 -2.60 -9.09
N THR A 400 10.42 -2.61 -8.67
CA THR A 400 9.37 -3.47 -9.23
C THR A 400 8.35 -2.72 -10.09
N ALA A 401 8.46 -1.38 -10.22
CA ALA A 401 7.54 -0.57 -11.02
C ALA A 401 7.53 -1.02 -12.49
N ASP A 402 6.34 -1.30 -13.04
CA ASP A 402 6.20 -1.61 -14.46
C ASP A 402 6.05 -0.33 -15.29
N VAL A 403 7.02 -0.10 -16.18
CA VAL A 403 7.04 1.02 -17.13
C VAL A 403 6.29 0.68 -18.42
N ASP A 404 6.16 -0.60 -18.76
CA ASP A 404 5.74 -1.07 -20.08
C ASP A 404 4.36 -1.75 -20.06
N ASN A 405 4.05 -2.54 -19.02
CA ASN A 405 2.77 -3.25 -18.86
C ASN A 405 1.75 -2.39 -18.10
N HIS A 406 1.31 -1.28 -18.70
CA HIS A 406 0.20 -0.45 -18.19
C HIS A 406 -1.19 -1.04 -18.47
N VAL A 407 -1.26 -2.33 -18.87
CA VAL A 407 -2.47 -2.98 -19.36
C VAL A 407 -3.16 -3.74 -18.22
N LYS A 408 -4.29 -3.20 -17.75
CA LYS A 408 -5.22 -3.91 -16.86
C LYS A 408 -6.24 -4.67 -17.72
N LEU A 409 -6.67 -5.85 -17.27
CA LEU A 409 -7.53 -6.75 -18.06
C LEU A 409 -8.89 -6.95 -17.36
N LEU A 410 -9.97 -6.46 -17.98
CA LEU A 410 -11.36 -6.75 -17.61
C LEU A 410 -11.96 -7.67 -18.68
N LYS A 411 -13.10 -7.31 -19.29
CA LYS A 411 -13.61 -7.95 -20.52
C LYS A 411 -12.65 -7.80 -21.70
N THR A 412 -11.93 -6.68 -21.70
CA THR A 412 -10.83 -6.35 -22.60
C THR A 412 -9.68 -5.71 -21.86
N SER A 413 -8.55 -5.60 -22.57
CA SER A 413 -7.41 -4.77 -22.20
C SER A 413 -7.80 -3.29 -22.12
N TYR A 414 -7.32 -2.60 -21.09
CA TYR A 414 -7.39 -1.15 -20.99
C TYR A 414 -6.16 -0.58 -20.29
N SER A 415 -5.85 0.68 -20.58
CA SER A 415 -4.75 1.44 -19.97
C SER A 415 -5.21 2.86 -19.62
N LEU A 416 -4.49 3.47 -18.68
CA LEU A 416 -4.73 4.83 -18.20
C LEU A 416 -3.84 5.79 -18.98
N SER A 417 -4.39 6.46 -19.99
CA SER A 417 -3.65 7.32 -20.93
C SER A 417 -2.90 8.47 -20.25
N ASN A 418 -3.39 8.93 -19.10
CA ASN A 418 -2.79 9.98 -18.28
C ASN A 418 -1.90 9.48 -17.12
N ALA A 419 -1.61 8.18 -16.99
CA ALA A 419 -0.91 7.67 -15.79
C ALA A 419 0.47 8.30 -15.57
N GLY A 420 1.23 8.54 -16.65
CA GLY A 420 2.53 9.22 -16.60
C GLY A 420 3.61 8.47 -15.80
N ASN A 421 3.43 7.16 -15.55
CA ASN A 421 4.26 6.38 -14.63
C ASN A 421 5.76 6.48 -14.92
N LYS A 422 6.17 6.61 -16.20
CA LYS A 422 7.57 6.80 -16.58
C LYS A 422 8.18 8.09 -16.02
N ASP A 423 7.57 9.25 -16.27
CA ASP A 423 8.00 10.54 -15.69
C ASP A 423 8.12 10.46 -14.17
N TRP A 424 7.16 9.77 -13.52
CA TRP A 424 7.09 9.66 -12.06
C TRP A 424 8.18 8.73 -11.54
N LEU A 425 8.48 7.64 -12.23
CA LEU A 425 9.53 6.69 -11.86
C LEU A 425 10.92 7.29 -12.07
N GLU A 426 11.17 7.95 -13.21
CA GLU A 426 12.43 8.67 -13.46
C GLU A 426 12.66 9.74 -12.38
N PHE A 427 11.64 10.53 -12.05
CA PHE A 427 11.72 11.51 -10.96
C PHE A 427 11.91 10.87 -9.57
N ALA A 428 11.28 9.72 -9.31
CA ALA A 428 11.45 8.98 -8.06
C ALA A 428 12.87 8.40 -7.90
N VAL A 429 13.46 7.90 -8.98
CA VAL A 429 14.86 7.42 -9.01
C VAL A 429 15.83 8.57 -8.76
N ASP A 430 15.63 9.72 -9.40
CA ASP A 430 16.44 10.92 -9.18
C ASP A 430 16.32 11.45 -7.75
N ASP A 431 15.11 11.57 -7.19
CA ASP A 431 14.91 11.99 -5.80
C ASP A 431 15.47 10.97 -4.81
N PHE A 432 15.33 9.66 -5.10
CA PHE A 432 15.89 8.59 -4.28
C PHE A 432 17.42 8.68 -4.22
N ASN A 433 18.07 8.77 -5.37
CA ASN A 433 19.53 8.85 -5.49
C ASN A 433 20.10 10.15 -4.92
N LYS A 434 19.38 11.27 -5.10
CA LYS A 434 19.73 12.58 -4.51
C LYS A 434 19.62 12.55 -2.99
N CYS A 435 18.54 12.01 -2.44
CA CYS A 435 18.38 11.81 -1.00
C CYS A 435 19.47 10.88 -0.45
N GLN A 436 19.75 9.76 -1.13
CA GLN A 436 20.83 8.85 -0.77
C GLN A 436 22.21 9.54 -0.77
N SER A 437 22.49 10.42 -1.74
CA SER A 437 23.75 11.18 -1.77
C SER A 437 23.87 12.17 -0.60
N LEU A 438 22.77 12.68 -0.06
CA LEU A 438 22.77 13.47 1.17
C LEU A 438 22.95 12.56 2.40
N GLN A 439 22.31 11.38 2.41
CA GLN A 439 22.40 10.41 3.50
C GLN A 439 23.79 9.74 3.63
N ARG A 440 24.52 9.51 2.52
CA ARG A 440 25.92 9.05 2.59
C ARG A 440 26.82 10.06 3.28
N LYS A 441 26.66 11.34 2.95
CA LYS A 441 27.33 12.42 3.68
C LYS A 441 26.88 12.41 5.15
N GLU A 442 25.59 12.24 5.45
CA GLU A 442 25.10 12.16 6.85
C GLU A 442 25.82 11.08 7.67
N LEU A 443 26.11 9.93 7.07
CA LEU A 443 26.89 8.86 7.68
C LEU A 443 28.36 9.26 7.90
N GLU A 444 29.05 9.79 6.88
CA GLU A 444 30.41 10.37 7.03
C GLU A 444 30.44 11.33 8.23
N VAL A 445 29.41 12.14 8.42
CA VAL A 445 29.39 13.18 9.45
C VAL A 445 29.18 12.68 10.86
N LEU A 446 28.30 11.69 11.05
CA LEU A 446 28.15 10.99 12.33
C LEU A 446 29.52 10.45 12.78
N GLU A 447 30.35 10.05 11.82
CA GLU A 447 31.55 9.29 12.11
C GLU A 447 32.65 10.09 12.87
N ARG A 448 33.15 11.31 12.51
CA ARG A 448 34.04 12.07 13.48
C ARG A 448 33.23 12.75 14.58
N TRP A 449 31.91 12.64 14.61
CA TRP A 449 31.28 12.89 15.90
C TRP A 449 31.70 11.78 16.88
N VAL A 450 31.87 10.54 16.41
CA VAL A 450 32.62 9.50 17.13
C VAL A 450 34.13 9.86 17.26
N LYS A 451 34.86 10.28 16.21
CA LYS A 451 36.28 10.74 16.31
C LYS A 451 36.57 11.82 17.33
N ASP A 452 36.02 13.01 17.13
CA ASP A 452 36.55 14.20 17.81
C ASP A 452 36.24 14.18 19.34
N TYR A 453 35.48 13.19 19.83
CA TYR A 453 35.21 12.91 21.25
C TYR A 453 36.01 11.74 21.85
N ARG A 454 36.99 11.16 21.12
CA ARG A 454 37.71 9.92 21.48
C ARG A 454 36.81 8.69 21.70
N ILE A 455 35.52 8.78 21.40
CA ILE A 455 34.71 7.61 21.06
C ILE A 455 35.35 6.89 19.84
N GLU A 456 36.26 7.51 19.05
CA GLU A 456 37.05 6.77 18.06
C GLU A 456 38.12 5.83 18.59
N GLU A 457 38.50 5.96 19.85
CA GLU A 457 39.28 4.91 20.50
C GLU A 457 38.36 3.66 20.67
N LEU A 458 37.09 3.78 20.20
CA LEU A 458 36.08 2.79 19.79
C LEU A 458 35.57 2.86 18.27
N LYS A 459 35.62 4.00 17.48
CA LYS A 459 35.80 4.29 15.94
C LYS A 459 34.62 4.91 15.05
N PHE A 460 34.66 5.82 14.01
CA PHE A 460 35.67 6.60 13.16
C PHE A 460 35.39 8.10 12.62
N ALA A 461 35.14 8.59 11.33
CA ALA A 461 35.37 10.02 10.78
C ALA A 461 34.38 10.98 9.87
N ARG A 462 34.23 12.34 10.15
CA ARG A 462 33.30 13.54 9.78
C ARG A 462 33.30 14.27 8.37
N GLN A 463 32.38 15.23 7.98
CA GLN A 463 31.83 16.48 8.69
C GLN A 463 30.57 17.31 8.17
N LYS A 464 29.60 17.66 9.07
CA LYS A 464 28.37 18.57 9.04
C LYS A 464 27.09 18.31 8.16
N HIS A 465 25.87 18.40 8.77
CA HIS A 465 24.54 18.12 8.16
C HIS A 465 23.30 18.91 8.66
N ALA A 466 22.11 18.55 8.11
CA ALA A 466 20.78 18.84 8.64
C ALA A 466 20.57 18.19 10.03
N GLU A 467 20.00 18.96 10.96
CA GLU A 467 20.21 18.72 12.39
C GLU A 467 19.45 17.50 12.96
N ALA A 468 18.16 17.32 12.65
CA ALA A 468 17.29 16.32 13.29
C ALA A 468 17.87 14.89 13.26
N ARG A 469 18.28 14.41 12.08
CA ARG A 469 18.88 13.07 11.90
C ARG A 469 20.27 12.96 12.52
N SER A 470 21.03 14.06 12.58
CA SER A 470 22.32 14.09 13.27
C SER A 470 22.14 13.97 14.78
N SER A 471 21.24 14.74 15.39
CA SER A 471 20.92 14.61 16.82
C SER A 471 20.38 13.22 17.18
N TRP A 472 19.57 12.61 16.30
CA TRP A 472 19.05 11.25 16.51
C TRP A 472 20.19 10.25 16.64
N ALA A 473 21.02 10.11 15.59
CA ALA A 473 22.02 9.05 15.53
C ALA A 473 23.16 9.26 16.54
N LYS A 474 23.55 10.50 16.80
CA LYS A 474 24.45 10.83 17.92
C LYS A 474 23.86 10.39 19.27
N ASN A 475 22.58 10.68 19.52
CA ASN A 475 21.95 10.32 20.79
C ASN A 475 21.74 8.81 20.91
N THR A 476 21.52 8.07 19.82
CA THR A 476 21.56 6.59 19.84
C THR A 476 22.91 6.08 20.34
N VAL A 477 24.03 6.61 19.82
CA VAL A 477 25.37 6.24 20.31
C VAL A 477 25.57 6.62 21.77
N LEU A 478 25.14 7.82 22.19
CA LEU A 478 25.27 8.26 23.59
C LEU A 478 24.47 7.38 24.55
N VAL A 479 23.23 7.01 24.22
CA VAL A 479 22.44 6.15 25.13
C VAL A 479 22.99 4.74 25.18
N THR A 480 23.47 4.16 24.08
CA THR A 480 24.13 2.83 24.13
C THR A 480 25.39 2.84 24.99
N LEU A 481 26.20 3.91 24.96
CA LEU A 481 27.37 4.04 25.84
C LEU A 481 27.01 4.19 27.34
N VAL A 482 25.84 4.76 27.65
CA VAL A 482 25.32 4.83 29.02
C VAL A 482 24.68 3.50 29.44
N ASP A 483 23.95 2.84 28.53
CA ASP A 483 23.38 1.51 28.70
C ASP A 483 24.48 0.49 29.01
N ASP A 484 25.49 0.34 28.15
CA ASP A 484 26.68 -0.50 28.36
C ASP A 484 27.38 -0.22 29.71
N LEU A 485 27.36 1.03 30.20
CA LEU A 485 27.93 1.39 31.50
C LEU A 485 27.09 0.85 32.67
N PHE A 486 25.77 1.06 32.67
CA PHE A 486 24.89 0.53 33.73
C PHE A 486 24.78 -1.00 33.68
N ASP A 487 24.83 -1.57 32.48
CA ASP A 487 24.34 -2.91 32.20
C ASP A 487 25.47 -3.98 32.16
N VAL A 488 26.74 -3.56 31.94
CA VAL A 488 27.92 -4.44 31.89
C VAL A 488 29.19 -3.81 32.48
N GLY A 489 29.44 -2.53 32.20
CA GLY A 489 30.78 -1.95 32.24
C GLY A 489 31.14 -1.09 33.47
N GLY A 490 30.18 -0.70 34.30
CA GLY A 490 30.36 0.27 35.39
C GLY A 490 30.42 -0.34 36.80
N SER A 491 31.16 0.31 37.69
CA SER A 491 31.01 0.10 39.14
C SER A 491 29.87 0.95 39.72
N GLU A 492 29.37 0.62 40.91
CA GLU A 492 28.36 1.42 41.62
C GLU A 492 28.82 2.88 41.84
N GLU A 493 30.12 3.08 42.04
CA GLU A 493 30.77 4.39 42.15
C GLU A 493 30.75 5.16 40.81
N GLU A 494 31.00 4.49 39.68
CA GLU A 494 30.93 5.12 38.35
C GLU A 494 29.51 5.52 37.96
N LEU A 495 28.51 4.70 38.30
CA LEU A 495 27.10 4.98 38.08
C LEU A 495 26.64 6.21 38.89
N LEU A 496 26.93 6.22 40.18
CA LEU A 496 26.59 7.34 41.06
C LEU A 496 27.33 8.62 40.67
N ASN A 497 28.62 8.54 40.29
CA ASN A 497 29.38 9.71 39.84
C ASN A 497 28.78 10.31 38.55
N LEU A 498 28.37 9.49 37.58
CA LEU A 498 27.70 9.97 36.37
C LEU A 498 26.35 10.66 36.70
N ILE A 499 25.56 10.06 37.60
CA ILE A 499 24.29 10.63 38.08
C ILE A 499 24.50 11.99 38.74
N ASP A 500 25.48 12.11 39.65
CA ASP A 500 25.77 13.35 40.36
C ASP A 500 26.37 14.43 39.45
N LEU A 501 27.19 14.07 38.46
CA LEU A 501 27.69 14.99 37.43
C LEU A 501 26.55 15.61 36.60
N VAL A 502 25.54 14.81 36.24
CA VAL A 502 24.35 15.30 35.51
C VAL A 502 23.43 16.12 36.42
N LYS A 503 23.24 15.73 37.69
CA LYS A 503 22.51 16.53 38.69
C LYS A 503 23.20 17.88 38.94
N ALA A 504 24.53 17.91 38.90
CA ALA A 504 25.35 19.10 39.03
C ALA A 504 25.69 19.77 37.68
N TRP A 505 24.84 19.76 36.65
CA TRP A 505 25.13 20.26 35.28
C TRP A 505 25.73 21.68 35.17
N HIS A 506 25.68 22.52 36.20
CA HIS A 506 26.30 23.88 36.20
C HIS A 506 27.49 24.02 37.16
N GLY A 507 27.86 22.94 37.84
CA GLY A 507 28.97 22.85 38.80
C GLY A 507 29.63 21.46 38.79
N HIS A 508 29.56 20.72 37.69
CA HIS A 508 30.10 19.35 37.58
C HIS A 508 31.63 19.32 37.85
N GLU A 509 32.31 20.45 37.63
CA GLU A 509 33.71 20.70 37.99
C GLU A 509 34.00 20.50 39.49
N SER A 510 33.03 20.72 40.39
CA SER A 510 33.19 20.48 41.83
C SER A 510 32.83 19.05 42.28
N ILE A 511 32.29 18.22 41.38
CA ILE A 511 32.06 16.78 41.63
C ILE A 511 33.32 15.99 41.24
N GLY A 512 33.87 16.30 40.06
CA GLY A 512 35.01 15.56 39.49
C GLY A 512 34.61 14.18 38.92
N PHE A 513 35.56 13.54 38.24
CA PHE A 513 35.37 12.24 37.60
C PHE A 513 36.08 11.14 38.40
N CYS A 514 35.39 10.04 38.69
CA CYS A 514 35.99 8.88 39.36
C CYS A 514 36.81 7.98 38.41
N SER A 515 36.57 8.05 37.09
CA SER A 515 37.33 7.31 36.06
C SER A 515 37.36 8.05 34.71
N GLU A 516 38.36 7.75 33.87
CA GLU A 516 38.42 8.26 32.48
C GLU A 516 37.19 7.85 31.66
N LYS A 517 36.59 6.68 31.97
CA LYS A 517 35.37 6.19 31.33
C LYS A 517 34.18 7.10 31.60
N VAL A 518 33.96 7.48 32.87
CA VAL A 518 32.89 8.43 33.25
C VAL A 518 33.20 9.82 32.72
N GLU A 519 34.47 10.26 32.70
CA GLU A 519 34.88 11.52 32.09
C GLU A 519 34.52 11.60 30.59
N ILE A 520 34.83 10.55 29.81
CA ILE A 520 34.51 10.48 28.37
C ILE A 520 33.00 10.48 28.15
N ILE A 521 32.25 9.62 28.84
CA ILE A 521 30.79 9.49 28.68
C ILE A 521 30.09 10.80 29.07
N PHE A 522 30.42 11.37 30.25
CA PHE A 522 29.81 12.62 30.69
C PHE A 522 30.11 13.77 29.73
N LYS A 523 31.36 13.95 29.29
CA LYS A 523 31.71 15.04 28.36
C LYS A 523 31.00 14.90 27.01
N ALA A 524 30.92 13.69 26.46
CA ALA A 524 30.21 13.43 25.21
C ALA A 524 28.70 13.74 25.32
N VAL A 525 28.06 13.34 26.44
CA VAL A 525 26.66 13.68 26.75
C VAL A 525 26.48 15.19 26.95
N TYR A 526 27.36 15.82 27.73
CA TYR A 526 27.29 17.22 28.10
C TYR A 526 27.45 18.15 26.90
N ASP A 527 28.52 18.00 26.12
CA ASP A 527 28.82 18.90 25.00
C ASP A 527 27.80 18.74 23.87
N ALA A 528 27.40 17.50 23.55
CA ALA A 528 26.35 17.25 22.55
C ALA A 528 25.01 17.84 23.00
N THR A 529 24.63 17.65 24.26
CA THR A 529 23.37 18.20 24.81
C THR A 529 23.39 19.73 24.79
N ASN A 530 24.48 20.38 25.21
CA ASN A 530 24.59 21.84 25.13
C ASN A 530 24.65 22.34 23.65
N GLU A 531 25.26 21.61 22.71
CA GLU A 531 25.18 21.89 21.26
C GLU A 531 23.71 21.90 20.78
N TYR A 532 22.92 20.88 21.12
CA TYR A 532 21.52 20.83 20.73
C TYR A 532 20.69 21.92 21.41
N VAL A 533 20.90 22.18 22.70
CA VAL A 533 20.17 23.23 23.45
C VAL A 533 20.34 24.59 22.77
N ALA A 534 21.56 24.95 22.36
CA ALA A 534 21.81 26.21 21.68
C ALA A 534 21.06 26.32 20.35
N LYS A 535 21.10 25.26 19.52
CA LYS A 535 20.43 25.23 18.22
C LYS A 535 18.91 25.15 18.34
N ALA A 536 18.39 24.26 19.19
CA ALA A 536 16.96 24.05 19.40
C ALA A 536 16.31 25.29 20.00
N SER A 537 17.00 26.01 20.90
CA SER A 537 16.49 27.27 21.44
C SER A 537 16.41 28.38 20.40
N LEU A 538 17.32 28.39 19.41
CA LEU A 538 17.24 29.30 18.25
C LEU A 538 16.09 28.92 17.30
N VAL A 539 15.91 27.63 17.00
CA VAL A 539 14.86 27.13 16.08
C VAL A 539 13.45 27.31 16.67
N GLN A 540 13.28 27.07 17.98
CA GLN A 540 11.99 27.17 18.67
C GLN A 540 11.75 28.53 19.36
N GLY A 541 12.71 29.46 19.29
CA GLY A 541 12.58 30.82 19.85
C GLY A 541 12.46 30.91 21.37
N ARG A 542 12.78 29.85 22.12
CA ARG A 542 12.63 29.73 23.58
C ARG A 542 13.73 28.85 24.17
N CYS A 543 14.06 29.00 25.45
CA CYS A 543 14.98 28.08 26.11
C CYS A 543 14.40 26.64 26.15
N VAL A 544 15.24 25.65 25.85
CA VAL A 544 14.88 24.22 25.93
C VAL A 544 15.73 23.43 26.94
N LYS A 545 16.68 24.10 27.61
CA LYS A 545 17.76 23.44 28.39
C LYS A 545 17.25 22.50 29.48
N HIS A 546 16.25 22.96 30.24
CA HIS A 546 15.66 22.22 31.36
C HIS A 546 15.17 20.83 30.90
N HIS A 547 14.32 20.79 29.88
CA HIS A 547 13.76 19.55 29.32
C HIS A 547 14.84 18.56 28.83
N PHE A 548 15.98 19.02 28.29
CA PHE A 548 17.05 18.11 27.86
C PHE A 548 17.87 17.58 29.05
N MET A 549 18.01 18.36 30.13
CA MET A 549 18.64 17.91 31.36
C MET A 549 17.73 16.93 32.12
N ASP A 550 16.45 17.26 32.30
CA ASP A 550 15.44 16.39 32.93
C ASP A 550 15.38 15.02 32.26
N MET A 551 15.43 14.99 30.94
CA MET A 551 15.36 13.77 30.12
C MET A 551 16.56 12.83 30.34
N TRP A 552 17.76 13.37 30.55
CA TRP A 552 18.92 12.56 30.96
C TRP A 552 18.85 12.14 32.43
N LEU A 553 18.38 13.01 33.32
CA LEU A 553 18.21 12.71 34.74
C LEU A 553 17.21 11.57 34.97
N VAL A 554 16.03 11.66 34.37
CA VAL A 554 14.96 10.66 34.47
C VAL A 554 15.39 9.33 33.85
N LEU A 555 16.16 9.35 32.76
CA LEU A 555 16.77 8.13 32.19
C LEU A 555 17.73 7.47 33.19
N LEU A 556 18.69 8.22 33.73
CA LEU A 556 19.71 7.71 34.65
C LEU A 556 19.11 7.25 35.99
N ASP A 557 18.14 7.98 36.54
CA ASP A 557 17.44 7.57 37.77
C ASP A 557 16.57 6.31 37.55
N CYS A 558 16.10 6.02 36.33
CA CYS A 558 15.41 4.76 35.99
C CYS A 558 16.38 3.60 35.74
N MET A 559 17.49 3.82 35.02
CA MET A 559 18.55 2.82 34.86
C MET A 559 19.17 2.43 36.22
N TRP A 560 19.30 3.39 37.14
CA TRP A 560 19.72 3.15 38.52
C TRP A 560 18.72 2.27 39.29
N GLN A 561 17.40 2.44 39.08
CA GLN A 561 16.40 1.57 39.70
C GLN A 561 16.50 0.13 39.20
N GLU A 562 16.73 -0.09 37.90
CA GLU A 562 16.97 -1.42 37.33
C GLU A 562 18.27 -2.05 37.86
N TYR A 563 19.36 -1.28 37.94
CA TYR A 563 20.61 -1.71 38.58
C TYR A 563 20.39 -2.17 40.03
N VAL A 564 19.70 -1.36 40.84
CA VAL A 564 19.43 -1.68 42.25
C VAL A 564 18.53 -2.92 42.38
N ARG A 565 17.46 -3.04 41.58
CA ARG A 565 16.59 -4.24 41.63
C ARG A 565 17.35 -5.52 41.24
N GLY A 566 18.17 -5.45 40.19
CA GLY A 566 19.02 -6.58 39.77
C GLY A 566 20.07 -6.96 40.82
N ARG A 567 20.75 -5.97 41.43
CA ARG A 567 21.72 -6.18 42.51
C ARG A 567 21.10 -6.80 43.75
N ASP A 568 19.93 -6.31 44.17
CA ASP A 568 19.25 -6.70 45.41
C ASP A 568 18.24 -7.86 45.20
N GLN A 569 18.16 -8.39 43.98
CA GLN A 569 17.27 -9.50 43.56
C GLN A 569 15.78 -9.25 43.83
N ILE A 570 15.36 -8.00 43.68
CA ILE A 570 13.96 -7.56 43.85
C ILE A 570 13.18 -7.91 42.58
N ILE A 571 12.18 -8.79 42.69
CA ILE A 571 11.30 -9.15 41.56
C ILE A 571 10.13 -8.15 41.50
N PRO A 572 10.04 -7.29 40.46
CA PRO A 572 8.93 -6.34 40.32
C PRO A 572 7.64 -7.01 39.84
N THR A 573 6.50 -6.34 40.06
CA THR A 573 5.27 -6.62 39.30
C THR A 573 5.43 -6.23 37.83
N MET A 574 4.55 -6.74 36.96
CA MET A 574 4.56 -6.36 35.54
C MET A 574 4.33 -4.85 35.33
N GLU A 575 3.56 -4.21 36.22
CA GLU A 575 3.28 -2.77 36.17
C GLU A 575 4.51 -1.94 36.57
N GLU A 576 5.20 -2.30 37.66
CA GLU A 576 6.44 -1.63 38.12
C GLU A 576 7.59 -1.81 37.11
N TYR A 577 7.73 -3.02 36.55
CA TYR A 577 8.71 -3.28 35.49
C TYR A 577 8.47 -2.37 34.29
N ILE A 578 7.26 -2.33 33.76
CA ILE A 578 6.95 -1.47 32.60
C ILE A 578 7.12 0.01 32.93
N ALA A 579 6.72 0.46 34.12
CA ALA A 579 6.85 1.85 34.56
C ALA A 579 8.29 2.36 34.60
N THR A 580 9.27 1.48 34.84
CA THR A 580 10.71 1.79 34.68
C THR A 580 11.18 1.54 33.24
N GLY A 581 10.80 0.39 32.69
CA GLY A 581 11.28 -0.19 31.43
C GLY A 581 11.01 0.64 30.19
N TYR A 582 9.91 1.42 30.16
CA TYR A 582 9.63 2.35 29.05
C TYR A 582 10.51 3.61 29.08
N VAL A 583 11.16 3.90 30.21
CA VAL A 583 12.14 4.99 30.33
C VAL A 583 13.54 4.45 30.07
N SER A 584 13.93 3.33 30.71
CA SER A 584 15.27 2.74 30.60
C SER A 584 15.64 2.25 29.20
N VAL A 585 14.65 1.90 28.35
CA VAL A 585 14.85 1.65 26.91
C VAL A 585 15.36 2.88 26.12
N ALA A 586 15.63 3.99 26.82
CA ALA A 586 16.45 5.13 26.41
C ALA A 586 16.02 5.90 25.15
N LEU A 587 14.80 5.68 24.65
CA LEU A 587 14.27 6.41 23.51
C LEU A 587 14.10 7.92 23.77
N GLY A 588 14.07 8.37 25.02
CA GLY A 588 13.92 9.79 25.38
C GLY A 588 14.91 10.70 24.64
N PRO A 589 16.23 10.64 24.94
CA PRO A 589 17.24 11.40 24.22
C PRO A 589 17.24 11.14 22.71
N VAL A 590 16.98 9.91 22.27
CA VAL A 590 17.02 9.50 20.86
C VAL A 590 15.94 10.21 20.04
N ILE A 591 14.69 10.28 20.53
CA ILE A 591 13.54 10.74 19.73
C ILE A 591 13.05 12.14 20.10
N LEU A 592 13.10 12.53 21.38
CA LEU A 592 12.51 13.79 21.85
C LEU A 592 13.39 15.01 21.53
N VAL A 593 14.71 14.84 21.40
CA VAL A 593 15.63 15.92 20.99
C VAL A 593 15.49 16.25 19.48
N PRO A 594 15.49 15.28 18.54
CA PRO A 594 15.26 15.53 17.11
C PRO A 594 13.97 16.28 16.76
N MET A 595 12.89 16.14 17.56
CA MET A 595 11.61 16.81 17.32
C MET A 595 11.72 18.33 17.27
N TYR A 596 12.71 18.91 17.95
CA TYR A 596 12.98 20.35 17.97
C TYR A 596 13.50 20.89 16.62
N PHE A 597 13.96 20.01 15.73
CA PHE A 597 14.61 20.34 14.47
C PHE A 597 13.75 20.00 13.24
N LEU A 598 12.48 19.63 13.43
CA LEU A 598 11.53 19.29 12.35
C LEU A 598 11.02 20.50 11.55
N GLY A 599 11.30 21.73 12.00
CA GLY A 599 10.84 22.97 11.37
C GLY A 599 9.41 23.39 11.73
N CYS A 600 8.66 22.57 12.48
CA CYS A 600 7.42 22.97 13.14
C CYS A 600 7.68 23.58 14.53
N ASN A 601 6.77 24.43 14.99
CA ASN A 601 6.79 24.98 16.35
C ASN A 601 6.27 23.95 17.37
N LEU A 602 7.18 23.35 18.14
CA LEU A 602 6.84 22.49 19.27
C LEU A 602 6.61 23.38 20.50
N SER A 603 5.35 23.76 20.72
CA SER A 603 4.98 24.63 21.85
C SER A 603 5.21 23.95 23.20
N GLU A 604 5.51 24.75 24.23
CA GLU A 604 5.68 24.23 25.59
C GLU A 604 4.38 23.64 26.17
N LYS A 605 3.21 24.15 25.73
CA LYS A 605 1.90 23.54 26.04
C LYS A 605 1.79 22.12 25.48
N ALA A 606 2.28 21.90 24.25
CA ALA A 606 2.23 20.58 23.60
C ALA A 606 3.15 19.57 24.30
N MET A 607 4.38 19.98 24.66
CA MET A 607 5.29 19.12 25.44
C MET A 607 4.72 18.72 26.80
N ARG A 608 4.13 19.68 27.53
CA ARG A 608 3.54 19.46 28.86
C ARG A 608 2.10 18.91 28.78
N SER A 609 1.75 18.23 27.69
CA SER A 609 0.42 17.67 27.49
C SER A 609 0.45 16.15 27.59
N LYS A 610 -0.60 15.59 28.20
CA LYS A 610 -0.77 14.14 28.31
C LYS A 610 -0.69 13.43 26.94
N GLU A 611 -1.08 14.10 25.85
CA GLU A 611 -0.93 13.57 24.48
C GLU A 611 0.55 13.30 24.13
N TYR A 612 1.47 14.17 24.50
CA TYR A 612 2.90 13.99 24.25
C TYR A 612 3.51 12.90 25.14
N ASP A 613 3.10 12.85 26.41
CA ASP A 613 3.53 11.83 27.37
C ASP A 613 3.01 10.42 26.99
N ASP A 614 1.73 10.31 26.61
CA ASP A 614 1.11 9.07 26.15
C ASP A 614 1.75 8.58 24.83
N LEU A 615 2.05 9.48 23.88
CA LEU A 615 2.77 9.15 22.64
C LEU A 615 4.17 8.57 22.92
N PHE A 616 4.91 9.18 23.85
CA PHE A 616 6.23 8.72 24.27
C PHE A 616 6.16 7.36 25.00
N MET A 617 5.22 7.22 25.93
CA MET A 617 5.01 5.97 26.67
C MET A 617 4.61 4.83 25.72
N HIS A 618 3.65 5.03 24.81
CA HIS A 618 3.22 3.98 23.89
C HIS A 618 4.35 3.48 22.99
N VAL A 619 5.17 4.36 22.42
CA VAL A 619 6.27 3.90 21.57
C VAL A 619 7.38 3.20 22.36
N SER A 620 7.63 3.64 23.59
CA SER A 620 8.71 3.07 24.41
C SER A 620 8.31 1.77 25.09
N VAL A 621 7.02 1.58 25.44
CA VAL A 621 6.49 0.26 25.84
C VAL A 621 6.57 -0.74 24.68
N ILE A 622 6.25 -0.32 23.45
CA ILE A 622 6.46 -1.15 22.25
C ILE A 622 7.94 -1.54 22.11
N ALA A 623 8.86 -0.58 22.23
CA ALA A 623 10.30 -0.83 22.11
C ALA A 623 10.84 -1.78 23.20
N ARG A 624 10.46 -1.56 24.46
CA ARG A 624 10.80 -2.39 25.62
C ARG A 624 10.32 -3.83 25.42
N LEU A 625 9.03 -4.02 25.16
CA LEU A 625 8.46 -5.37 24.95
C LEU A 625 9.03 -6.10 23.71
N LEU A 626 9.39 -5.37 22.64
CA LEU A 626 10.05 -5.97 21.47
C LEU A 626 11.50 -6.35 21.73
N ASN A 627 12.24 -5.54 22.48
CA ASN A 627 13.59 -5.85 22.96
C ASN A 627 13.54 -7.15 23.77
N ASP A 628 12.74 -7.18 24.84
CA ASP A 628 12.58 -8.32 25.75
C ASP A 628 12.29 -9.65 25.01
N LEU A 629 11.38 -9.64 24.01
CA LEU A 629 11.01 -10.83 23.23
C LEU A 629 12.15 -11.39 22.38
N ALA A 630 13.13 -10.55 22.02
CA ALA A 630 14.30 -10.86 21.20
C ALA A 630 15.56 -11.13 22.04
N THR A 631 15.65 -10.60 23.26
CA THR A 631 16.85 -10.67 24.13
C THR A 631 16.76 -11.70 25.26
N ILE A 632 15.55 -12.16 25.63
CA ILE A 632 15.25 -13.11 26.72
C ILE A 632 16.32 -14.19 26.98
N GLY A 633 16.81 -14.86 25.93
CA GLY A 633 17.79 -15.96 26.06
C GLY A 633 19.15 -15.54 26.61
N ARG A 634 19.55 -14.27 26.47
CA ARG A 634 20.74 -13.69 27.09
C ARG A 634 20.46 -13.19 28.50
N GLU A 635 19.33 -12.52 28.68
CA GLU A 635 18.96 -11.89 29.95
C GLU A 635 18.69 -12.92 31.05
N ILE A 636 18.01 -14.04 30.74
CA ILE A 636 17.92 -15.20 31.65
C ILE A 636 19.31 -15.70 32.05
N ALA A 637 20.25 -15.80 31.09
CA ALA A 637 21.60 -16.28 31.35
C ALA A 637 22.47 -15.28 32.15
N GLN A 638 22.08 -14.01 32.18
CA GLN A 638 22.69 -12.94 32.98
C GLN A 638 21.95 -12.67 34.30
N GLY A 639 20.77 -13.26 34.52
CA GLY A 639 19.92 -13.02 35.69
C GLY A 639 19.15 -11.70 35.66
N LYS A 640 18.90 -11.10 34.49
CA LYS A 640 18.26 -9.79 34.33
C LYS A 640 16.73 -9.87 34.29
N GLU A 641 16.09 -8.73 34.59
CA GLU A 641 14.64 -8.56 34.48
C GLU A 641 14.18 -8.52 33.02
N ASN A 642 13.12 -9.28 32.68
CA ASN A 642 12.52 -9.32 31.35
C ASN A 642 11.02 -9.60 31.47
N SER A 643 10.17 -8.91 30.69
CA SER A 643 8.72 -9.06 30.76
C SER A 643 8.20 -10.49 30.53
N LEU A 644 8.83 -11.26 29.65
CA LEU A 644 8.46 -12.65 29.37
C LEU A 644 8.79 -13.57 30.55
N ALA A 645 9.94 -13.37 31.20
CA ALA A 645 10.31 -14.08 32.42
C ALA A 645 9.34 -13.76 33.58
N LEU A 646 9.02 -12.47 33.78
CA LEU A 646 8.04 -12.03 34.79
C LEU A 646 6.65 -12.62 34.52
N GLY A 647 6.19 -12.62 33.27
CA GLY A 647 4.89 -13.20 32.86
C GLY A 647 4.79 -14.70 33.12
N MET A 648 5.90 -15.44 32.98
CA MET A 648 5.95 -16.87 33.37
C MET A 648 5.96 -17.07 34.89
N MET A 649 6.60 -16.17 35.66
CA MET A 649 6.68 -16.26 37.12
C MET A 649 5.39 -15.85 37.85
N GLN A 650 4.61 -14.91 37.30
CA GLN A 650 3.41 -14.35 37.97
C GLN A 650 2.16 -15.24 37.87
N GLY A 651 2.26 -16.42 37.25
CA GLY A 651 1.20 -17.44 37.26
C GLY A 651 1.26 -18.35 38.49
N SER A 652 0.13 -18.96 38.86
CA SER A 652 0.04 -19.99 39.94
C SER A 652 0.61 -21.36 39.53
N GLY A 653 1.80 -21.37 38.90
CA GLY A 653 2.50 -22.55 38.42
C GLY A 653 1.93 -23.16 37.12
N LYS A 654 1.37 -22.34 36.22
CA LYS A 654 0.62 -22.83 35.05
C LYS A 654 0.78 -22.09 33.70
N VAL A 655 1.42 -20.92 33.64
CA VAL A 655 1.54 -20.15 32.39
C VAL A 655 2.70 -20.70 31.56
N THR A 656 2.48 -21.03 30.29
CA THR A 656 3.56 -21.46 29.37
C THR A 656 4.31 -20.28 28.74
N GLU A 657 5.49 -20.52 28.16
CA GLU A 657 6.21 -19.47 27.42
C GLU A 657 5.36 -18.95 26.24
N GLU A 658 4.66 -19.85 25.53
CA GLU A 658 3.79 -19.47 24.41
C GLU A 658 2.56 -18.70 24.86
N GLU A 659 2.08 -18.88 26.10
CA GLU A 659 1.01 -18.06 26.70
C GLU A 659 1.52 -16.66 27.06
N ALA A 660 2.65 -16.56 27.78
CA ALA A 660 3.24 -15.28 28.14
C ALA A 660 3.68 -14.47 26.89
N ARG A 661 4.27 -15.14 25.88
CA ARG A 661 4.67 -14.53 24.60
C ARG A 661 3.46 -14.01 23.82
N ARG A 662 2.31 -14.69 23.86
CA ARG A 662 1.05 -14.22 23.26
C ARG A 662 0.46 -13.02 24.00
N GLU A 663 0.60 -12.93 25.33
CA GLU A 663 0.14 -11.74 26.07
C GLU A 663 1.02 -10.53 25.78
N ILE A 664 2.35 -10.68 25.72
CA ILE A 664 3.24 -9.58 25.33
C ILE A 664 2.97 -9.10 23.90
N GLN A 665 2.72 -10.02 22.96
CA GLN A 665 2.28 -9.65 21.61
C GLN A 665 0.94 -8.90 21.60
N ARG A 666 -0.01 -9.26 22.46
CA ARG A 666 -1.28 -8.53 22.67
C ARG A 666 -1.05 -7.14 23.25
N MET A 667 -0.12 -6.98 24.19
CA MET A 667 0.28 -5.67 24.73
C MET A 667 0.92 -4.78 23.64
N ILE A 668 1.86 -5.32 22.85
CA ILE A 668 2.48 -4.61 21.73
C ILE A 668 1.42 -4.14 20.72
N GLU A 669 0.51 -5.02 20.28
CA GLU A 669 -0.58 -4.67 19.36
C GLU A 669 -1.51 -3.59 19.94
N LYS A 670 -1.87 -3.69 21.23
CA LYS A 670 -2.69 -2.68 21.93
C LYS A 670 -2.02 -1.30 21.90
N HIS A 671 -0.75 -1.21 22.30
CA HIS A 671 -0.02 0.05 22.29
C HIS A 671 0.22 0.57 20.86
N ARG A 672 0.43 -0.32 19.88
CA ARG A 672 0.57 0.04 18.45
C ARG A 672 -0.72 0.65 17.88
N LYS A 673 -1.87 0.05 18.20
CA LYS A 673 -3.19 0.55 17.77
C LYS A 673 -3.50 1.92 18.37
N GLU A 674 -3.28 2.12 19.67
CA GLU A 674 -3.51 3.42 20.31
C GLU A 674 -2.50 4.48 19.84
N LEU A 675 -1.21 4.13 19.66
CA LEU A 675 -0.22 5.02 19.06
C LEU A 675 -0.66 5.48 17.65
N LEU A 676 -1.13 4.56 16.80
CA LEU A 676 -1.62 4.92 15.47
C LEU A 676 -2.87 5.82 15.54
N ARG A 677 -3.82 5.52 16.44
CA ARG A 677 -4.99 6.37 16.72
C ARG A 677 -4.56 7.80 17.05
N MET A 678 -3.68 7.97 18.03
CA MET A 678 -3.17 9.29 18.44
C MET A 678 -2.46 10.03 17.29
N VAL A 679 -1.72 9.30 16.45
CA VAL A 679 -1.01 9.84 15.28
C VAL A 679 -1.95 10.32 14.18
N VAL A 680 -3.11 9.70 13.99
CA VAL A 680 -4.07 10.10 12.93
C VAL A 680 -5.00 11.27 13.32
N LEU A 681 -5.15 11.60 14.61
CA LEU A 681 -5.85 12.81 15.05
C LEU A 681 -5.16 14.09 14.56
N LYS A 682 -5.89 15.02 13.92
CA LYS A 682 -5.37 16.32 13.49
C LYS A 682 -5.34 17.31 14.67
N GLU A 683 -4.58 18.39 14.54
CA GLU A 683 -4.54 19.45 15.55
C GLU A 683 -5.94 20.04 15.77
N GLY A 684 -6.41 20.02 17.02
CA GLY A 684 -7.79 20.38 17.40
C GLY A 684 -8.77 19.20 17.53
N ASP A 685 -8.58 18.08 16.81
CA ASP A 685 -9.41 16.88 16.96
C ASP A 685 -9.22 16.27 18.35
N GLU A 686 -10.32 15.94 19.04
CA GLU A 686 -10.32 15.47 20.45
C GLU A 686 -9.53 16.38 21.43
N GLY A 687 -9.24 17.63 21.06
CA GLY A 687 -8.41 18.55 21.85
C GLY A 687 -6.90 18.42 21.63
N SER A 688 -6.46 17.70 20.59
CA SER A 688 -5.05 17.50 20.22
C SER A 688 -4.26 18.81 20.06
N VAL A 689 -3.03 18.81 20.57
CA VAL A 689 -2.10 19.96 20.60
C VAL A 689 -0.68 19.61 20.10
N VAL A 690 -0.34 18.33 19.94
CA VAL A 690 0.97 17.89 19.42
C VAL A 690 0.97 17.98 17.89
N PRO A 691 1.89 18.72 17.24
CA PRO A 691 1.89 18.87 15.79
C PRO A 691 2.04 17.54 15.04
N ARG A 692 1.33 17.35 13.93
CA ARG A 692 1.32 16.07 13.19
C ARG A 692 2.72 15.57 12.80
N ALA A 693 3.65 16.47 12.42
CA ALA A 693 5.03 16.10 12.12
C ALA A 693 5.81 15.55 13.34
N VAL A 694 5.46 15.98 14.55
CA VAL A 694 6.00 15.45 15.81
C VAL A 694 5.40 14.08 16.11
N LYS A 695 4.07 13.93 15.93
CA LYS A 695 3.38 12.63 16.03
C LYS A 695 3.98 11.57 15.11
N GLU A 696 4.25 11.94 13.86
CA GLU A 696 4.84 11.05 12.86
C GLU A 696 6.21 10.50 13.28
N VAL A 697 7.01 11.26 14.04
CA VAL A 697 8.28 10.72 14.57
C VAL A 697 8.04 9.51 15.46
N PHE A 698 7.13 9.58 16.45
CA PHE A 698 6.79 8.43 17.30
C PHE A 698 6.31 7.21 16.47
N TRP A 699 5.56 7.44 15.40
CA TRP A 699 5.12 6.35 14.50
C TRP A 699 6.28 5.70 13.73
N GLN A 700 7.19 6.49 13.16
CA GLN A 700 8.37 5.95 12.47
C GLN A 700 9.30 5.23 13.45
N THR A 701 9.47 5.74 14.68
CA THR A 701 10.18 5.02 15.75
C THR A 701 9.57 3.64 15.98
N SER A 702 8.25 3.54 16.07
CA SER A 702 7.54 2.27 16.27
C SER A 702 7.85 1.26 15.15
N LYS A 703 7.83 1.72 13.88
CA LYS A 703 8.23 0.89 12.72
C LYS A 703 9.70 0.47 12.79
N ILE A 704 10.60 1.36 13.20
CA ILE A 704 12.04 1.09 13.34
C ILE A 704 12.28 0.00 14.38
N VAL A 705 11.69 0.08 15.59
CA VAL A 705 11.89 -0.95 16.62
C VAL A 705 11.24 -2.27 16.25
N HIS A 706 10.09 -2.27 15.55
CA HIS A 706 9.51 -3.49 14.98
C HIS A 706 10.43 -4.16 13.96
N MET A 707 11.14 -3.39 13.12
CA MET A 707 12.12 -3.95 12.18
C MET A 707 13.38 -4.46 12.89
N PHE A 708 13.88 -3.69 13.85
CA PHE A 708 15.14 -3.94 14.55
C PHE A 708 15.11 -5.18 15.46
N TYR A 709 13.92 -5.53 15.98
CA TYR A 709 13.69 -6.73 16.80
C TYR A 709 12.86 -7.81 16.06
N MET A 710 12.69 -7.72 14.74
CA MET A 710 11.77 -8.59 13.97
C MET A 710 12.20 -10.06 13.92
N SER A 711 13.51 -10.33 13.98
CA SER A 711 14.09 -11.66 13.84
C SER A 711 14.95 -12.07 15.03
N LYS A 712 15.81 -11.16 15.50
CA LYS A 712 16.59 -11.22 16.75
C LYS A 712 16.85 -9.78 17.22
N ASP A 713 17.67 -9.63 18.26
CA ASP A 713 18.26 -8.35 18.62
C ASP A 713 19.20 -7.80 17.53
N GLY A 714 18.82 -6.67 16.93
CA GLY A 714 19.63 -5.95 15.96
C GLY A 714 20.93 -5.35 16.51
N PHE A 715 21.10 -5.14 17.83
CA PHE A 715 22.36 -4.63 18.40
C PHE A 715 23.46 -5.70 18.37
N SER A 716 23.12 -6.95 18.68
CA SER A 716 24.09 -8.07 18.68
C SER A 716 24.21 -8.81 17.35
N SER A 717 23.43 -8.45 16.32
CA SER A 717 23.47 -9.10 15.01
C SER A 717 24.21 -8.26 13.96
N PRO A 718 25.49 -8.55 13.66
CA PRO A 718 26.30 -7.76 12.71
C PRO A 718 25.87 -7.92 11.23
N HIS A 719 24.72 -8.55 10.96
CA HIS A 719 24.26 -8.93 9.63
C HIS A 719 22.79 -8.57 9.35
N GLU A 720 21.90 -8.58 10.35
CA GLU A 720 20.44 -8.48 10.11
C GLU A 720 20.00 -7.14 9.51
N MET A 721 20.64 -6.02 9.89
CA MET A 721 20.35 -4.70 9.30
C MET A 721 21.21 -4.35 8.06
N VAL A 722 22.26 -5.13 7.76
CA VAL A 722 23.25 -4.78 6.71
C VAL A 722 22.60 -4.68 5.33
N ALA A 723 21.73 -5.62 4.97
CA ALA A 723 21.04 -5.61 3.67
C ALA A 723 20.13 -4.38 3.47
N ALA A 724 19.56 -3.83 4.56
CA ALA A 724 18.74 -2.63 4.55
C ALA A 724 19.58 -1.33 4.49
N ILE A 725 20.71 -1.31 5.19
CA ILE A 725 21.69 -0.21 5.10
C ILE A 725 22.26 -0.14 3.68
N ASP A 726 22.63 -1.29 3.11
CA ASP A 726 23.11 -1.43 1.73
C ASP A 726 22.11 -0.86 0.70
N SER A 727 20.83 -1.22 0.82
CA SER A 727 19.81 -0.82 -0.16
C SER A 727 19.39 0.65 -0.03
N VAL A 728 19.44 1.24 1.17
CA VAL A 728 19.07 2.66 1.37
C VAL A 728 20.25 3.61 1.19
N ILE A 729 21.46 3.25 1.65
CA ILE A 729 22.61 4.16 1.76
C ILE A 729 23.66 3.93 0.67
N HIS A 730 24.03 2.68 0.40
CA HIS A 730 25.23 2.39 -0.42
C HIS A 730 24.90 2.16 -1.90
N LYS A 731 23.88 1.37 -2.22
CA LYS A 731 23.51 0.99 -3.58
C LYS A 731 22.57 2.03 -4.18
N PRO A 732 22.92 2.75 -5.26
CA PRO A 732 21.96 3.60 -5.97
C PRO A 732 20.85 2.75 -6.61
N ILE A 733 19.80 3.42 -7.11
CA ILE A 733 18.87 2.81 -8.07
C ILE A 733 19.32 3.21 -9.48
N VAL A 734 19.34 2.27 -10.41
CA VAL A 734 19.68 2.50 -11.82
C VAL A 734 18.56 1.90 -12.66
N LEU A 735 17.87 2.73 -13.45
CA LEU A 735 16.86 2.24 -14.39
C LEU A 735 17.55 1.47 -15.53
N PRO A 736 17.04 0.29 -15.90
CA PRO A 736 17.60 -0.48 -17.00
C PRO A 736 17.17 0.10 -18.36
N HIS A 737 17.76 1.21 -18.83
CA HIS A 737 17.83 1.61 -20.26
C HIS A 737 18.75 2.83 -20.51
N GLN A 738 20.06 2.63 -20.74
CA GLN A 738 20.97 3.65 -21.31
C GLN A 738 22.04 3.11 -22.30
N HIS A 739 21.79 1.96 -22.97
CA HIS A 739 22.77 1.34 -23.87
C HIS A 739 22.33 1.14 -25.34
N HIS A 740 21.26 1.81 -25.80
CA HIS A 740 20.75 1.68 -27.18
C HIS A 740 20.69 3.00 -27.98
N HIS A 741 21.59 3.96 -27.69
CA HIS A 741 21.88 5.08 -28.60
C HIS A 741 23.36 5.52 -28.54
N HIS A 742 24.29 4.71 -29.07
CA HIS A 742 25.59 5.16 -29.62
C HIS A 742 26.39 4.00 -30.28
N HIS A 743 25.87 3.40 -31.35
CA HIS A 743 26.68 2.61 -32.30
C HIS A 743 26.02 2.56 -33.69
N ASP A 744 26.03 3.70 -34.39
CA ASP A 744 25.75 3.81 -35.83
C ASP A 744 26.34 5.15 -36.35
N SER A 745 27.68 5.26 -36.35
CA SER A 745 28.42 6.47 -36.81
C SER A 745 29.93 6.22 -37.06
N THR A 746 30.29 5.17 -37.80
CA THR A 746 31.59 5.00 -38.48
C THR A 746 31.44 4.09 -39.69
#